data_AF-A0AAF0ZEH6-F1
#
_entry.id   AF-A0AAF0ZEH6-F1
#
_cell.length_a   1.000
_cell.length_b   1.000
_cell.length_c   1.000
_cell.angle_alpha   90.00
_cell.angle_beta   90.00
_cell.angle_gamma   90.00
#
_symmetry.space_group_name_H-M   'P 1'
#
loop_
_entity.id
_entity.type
_entity.pdbx_description
1 polymer ?
#
loop_
_entity_poly.entity_id
_entity_poly.type
_entity_poly.pdbx_seq_one_letter_code
_entity_poly.pdbx_strand_id
1 'polypeptide(L)'
;MKNNAKKQLILQKDSLSSIKCWFLSRLLNTDSEKGYVLVIAIALLFGLASLVLVYARSSRIEQVSNTAAVDSTSGFYGAEAALNERANEITKIYQSNSVPSGTSPESTMACFDNSISDGTGDYQCKTYQFSGGDSERSGYSATTYVLEKNEGVGNVGNVPPGDNHAGLNMIEYGHSIIALAFKDSDVQQRQQQGSGQGRGAIAILQMDIKNRLIPLFQFAAFYKDDLEIFPGATMTLSGPVHTNGDLYIGNQLAVDGDVTTAGEDLFASKGNDSAKKGNNPSPVSPSNYNSQVKTPFTITDLRVGIDPLGLPEPDFLNSSGEYFTKADIRIKFTPTGTNQSTYGEDIPFTIEVIERTQANNSPVSAPVAVSLTSAQRHSLRQPILVSEQLASIPSSSESFSNSTSNKFYSKAQNPDFSTCKPIYKADFSDMRKNIKSAFPSTWNSLTPQQKRDAAQFAHQLLVTRVQEEESPLKFTDLDLVGNNGVDGLTFTNIPNIPSSLQTNLVAKLNSLTANEIAALPYPDASGNTVQRCFAPAPLTDIGRDASNHNKPPFRFFNNRENDNNGRDMRLLQINIKSLTIWNYEGIYLDGSQLKSANQLLFKTAPADNKAPANSFQALGMAARDTSDDGLVMYLTIDSNSYTNAGGNTSPYGFAIVEGNQLPGLGSDNAFNLNDPTGLTIASDQAVYLQGDYNTRNKQPASILSDSLNVLSNKCFDPNKVINKENNMNCNDSTKNNNNSLGNALQTVMNVAFLAGNDETKGSQYNGGLENYPRLHESWSGIPLRYRGSFVSLGTPNHVNGKWPGTGGKFYNAPNRQWDYDTEFNDAKNLPPLTPRFSAMKQESFIRSFDQ
;
A
#
# COMPACT_ATOMS: atom_id res chain seq x y z
N MET A 1 -61.65 4.20 -19.92
CA MET A 1 -62.71 3.71 -20.84
C MET A 1 -63.91 3.23 -20.03
N LYS A 2 -64.87 4.13 -19.80
CA LYS A 2 -66.19 3.84 -19.27
C LYS A 2 -67.11 3.55 -20.46
N ASN A 3 -67.58 2.30 -20.59
CA ASN A 3 -68.77 1.86 -21.33
C ASN A 3 -68.56 0.41 -21.76
N ASN A 4 -69.10 -0.54 -20.99
CA ASN A 4 -69.65 -1.82 -21.51
C ASN A 4 -70.25 -2.75 -20.44
N ALA A 5 -70.29 -2.36 -19.16
CA ALA A 5 -70.99 -3.15 -18.12
C ALA A 5 -72.41 -2.66 -17.79
N LYS A 6 -73.09 -1.95 -18.71
CA LYS A 6 -74.43 -1.37 -18.48
C LYS A 6 -75.53 -1.88 -19.43
N LYS A 7 -75.28 -2.95 -20.17
CA LYS A 7 -76.22 -3.47 -21.20
C LYS A 7 -76.65 -4.95 -21.05
N GLN A 8 -76.40 -5.57 -19.89
CA GLN A 8 -77.00 -6.87 -19.54
C GLN A 8 -77.77 -6.88 -18.21
N LEU A 9 -77.96 -5.73 -17.56
CA LEU A 9 -78.71 -5.62 -16.30
C LEU A 9 -80.13 -5.04 -16.45
N ILE A 10 -80.62 -4.89 -17.69
CA ILE A 10 -81.96 -4.35 -18.01
C ILE A 10 -82.61 -5.27 -19.06
N LEU A 11 -82.82 -6.54 -18.71
CA LEU A 11 -83.73 -7.46 -19.41
C LEU A 11 -84.19 -8.63 -18.51
N GLN A 12 -84.11 -8.46 -17.18
CA GLN A 12 -84.55 -9.47 -16.21
C GLN A 12 -85.25 -8.84 -15.00
N LYS A 13 -85.84 -7.64 -15.16
CA LYS A 13 -86.56 -6.93 -14.10
C LYS A 13 -88.08 -6.92 -14.29
N ASP A 14 -88.59 -7.26 -15.48
CA ASP A 14 -90.03 -7.21 -15.80
C ASP A 14 -90.75 -8.57 -15.86
N SER A 15 -90.08 -9.69 -15.57
CA SER A 15 -90.76 -11.01 -15.48
C SER A 15 -90.89 -11.57 -14.06
N LEU A 16 -90.44 -10.83 -13.04
CA LEU A 16 -90.39 -11.30 -11.64
C LEU A 16 -91.37 -10.59 -10.69
N SER A 17 -92.14 -9.59 -11.16
CA SER A 17 -93.18 -8.94 -10.35
C SER A 17 -94.58 -9.55 -10.52
N SER A 18 -94.88 -10.26 -11.61
CA SER A 18 -96.21 -10.88 -11.84
C SER A 18 -96.33 -12.32 -11.32
N ILE A 19 -95.23 -13.03 -11.10
CA ILE A 19 -95.25 -14.41 -10.59
C ILE A 19 -95.29 -14.46 -9.05
N LYS A 20 -94.89 -13.38 -8.38
CA LYS A 20 -94.84 -13.31 -6.90
C LYS A 20 -96.20 -13.14 -6.21
N CYS A 21 -97.26 -12.68 -6.90
CA CYS A 21 -98.58 -12.51 -6.29
C CYS A 21 -99.56 -13.66 -6.52
N TRP A 22 -99.32 -14.58 -7.47
CA TRP A 22 -100.22 -15.71 -7.71
C TRP A 22 -99.93 -16.92 -6.79
N PHE A 23 -98.66 -17.13 -6.43
CA PHE A 23 -98.25 -18.27 -5.61
C PHE A 23 -98.52 -18.05 -4.11
N LEU A 24 -98.36 -16.82 -3.60
CA LEU A 24 -98.61 -16.50 -2.20
C LEU A 24 -100.11 -16.46 -1.83
N SER A 25 -101.02 -16.12 -2.75
CA SER A 25 -102.46 -16.04 -2.44
C SER A 25 -103.16 -17.40 -2.41
N ARG A 26 -102.54 -18.47 -2.93
CA ARG A 26 -103.11 -19.83 -2.94
C ARG A 26 -102.61 -20.70 -1.78
N LEU A 27 -101.55 -20.29 -1.08
CA LEU A 27 -100.97 -21.00 0.06
C LEU A 27 -101.61 -20.64 1.41
N LEU A 28 -102.41 -19.58 1.48
CA LEU A 28 -103.00 -19.07 2.73
C LEU A 28 -104.46 -19.50 2.97
N ASN A 29 -105.02 -20.41 2.15
CA ASN A 29 -106.40 -20.84 2.30
C ASN A 29 -106.50 -22.37 2.39
N THR A 30 -106.12 -22.91 3.55
CA THR A 30 -106.44 -24.28 3.96
C THR A 30 -106.61 -24.34 5.48
N ASP A 31 -107.85 -24.50 5.94
CA ASP A 31 -108.19 -24.92 7.29
C ASP A 31 -107.73 -26.36 7.50
N SER A 32 -106.49 -26.54 7.98
CA SER A 32 -106.05 -27.78 8.62
C SER A 32 -104.72 -27.55 9.34
N GLU A 33 -104.71 -27.75 10.66
CA GLU A 33 -103.57 -27.54 11.56
C GLU A 33 -102.37 -28.50 11.35
N LYS A 34 -102.14 -29.03 10.14
CA LYS A 34 -101.01 -29.93 9.83
C LYS A 34 -100.08 -29.44 8.70
N GLY A 35 -100.24 -28.21 8.20
CA GLY A 35 -99.42 -27.65 7.11
C GLY A 35 -98.25 -26.72 7.50
N TYR A 36 -98.23 -26.17 8.72
CA TYR A 36 -97.24 -25.15 9.12
C TYR A 36 -95.84 -25.71 9.44
N VAL A 37 -95.74 -26.95 9.89
CA VAL A 37 -94.46 -27.57 10.28
C VAL A 37 -93.51 -27.70 9.08
N LEU A 38 -94.04 -28.04 7.90
CA LEU A 38 -93.22 -28.18 6.68
C LEU A 38 -92.67 -26.83 6.22
N VAL A 39 -93.49 -25.77 6.29
CA VAL A 39 -93.07 -24.41 5.88
C VAL A 39 -92.01 -23.85 6.85
N ILE A 40 -92.18 -24.07 8.16
CA ILE A 40 -91.20 -23.68 9.18
C ILE A 40 -89.90 -24.49 9.04
N ALA A 41 -89.99 -25.80 8.78
CA ALA A 41 -88.84 -26.66 8.56
C ALA A 41 -88.06 -26.26 7.30
N ILE A 42 -88.74 -25.93 6.21
CA ILE A 42 -88.12 -25.43 4.97
C ILE A 42 -87.47 -24.07 5.20
N ALA A 43 -88.13 -23.14 5.92
CA ALA A 43 -87.57 -21.84 6.26
C ALA A 43 -86.30 -21.96 7.15
N LEU A 44 -86.32 -22.89 8.12
CA LEU A 44 -85.16 -23.22 8.95
C LEU A 44 -84.01 -23.84 8.13
N LEU A 45 -84.33 -24.75 7.21
CA LEU A 45 -83.33 -25.36 6.32
C LEU A 45 -82.70 -24.32 5.38
N PHE A 46 -83.50 -23.40 4.82
CA PHE A 46 -82.96 -22.28 4.05
C PHE A 46 -82.14 -21.31 4.90
N GLY A 47 -82.56 -21.04 6.14
CA GLY A 47 -81.81 -20.24 7.10
C GLY A 47 -80.44 -20.86 7.42
N LEU A 48 -80.40 -22.16 7.73
CA LEU A 48 -79.16 -22.91 7.98
C LEU A 48 -78.26 -22.99 6.74
N ALA A 49 -78.82 -23.26 5.56
CA ALA A 49 -78.07 -23.28 4.31
C ALA A 49 -77.44 -21.91 3.97
N SER A 50 -78.17 -20.82 4.26
CA SER A 50 -77.64 -19.45 4.08
C SER A 50 -76.49 -19.15 5.05
N LEU A 51 -76.57 -19.63 6.30
CA LEU A 51 -75.53 -19.45 7.30
C LEU A 51 -74.24 -20.21 6.92
N VAL A 52 -74.38 -21.43 6.39
CA VAL A 52 -73.26 -22.22 5.86
C VAL A 52 -72.61 -21.51 4.65
N LEU A 53 -73.40 -20.91 3.76
CA LEU A 53 -72.88 -20.16 2.62
C LEU A 53 -72.10 -18.92 3.05
N VAL A 54 -72.59 -18.19 4.06
CA VAL A 54 -71.90 -17.04 4.66
C VAL A 54 -70.62 -17.47 5.35
N TYR A 55 -70.63 -18.56 6.13
CA TYR A 55 -69.45 -19.13 6.77
C TYR A 55 -68.40 -19.58 5.74
N ALA A 56 -68.81 -20.31 4.69
CA ALA A 56 -67.89 -20.75 3.63
C ALA A 56 -67.28 -19.55 2.87
N ARG A 57 -68.06 -18.49 2.63
CA ARG A 57 -67.55 -17.25 2.05
C ARG A 57 -66.59 -16.52 2.99
N SER A 58 -66.91 -16.46 4.28
CA SER A 58 -66.05 -15.85 5.31
C SER A 58 -64.72 -16.58 5.45
N SER A 59 -64.77 -17.92 5.56
CA SER A 59 -63.58 -18.77 5.64
C SER A 59 -62.70 -18.65 4.40
N ARG A 60 -63.29 -18.55 3.19
CA ARG A 60 -62.52 -18.29 1.96
C ARG A 60 -61.88 -16.90 1.95
N ILE A 61 -62.57 -15.86 2.43
CA ILE A 61 -62.01 -14.51 2.53
C ILE A 61 -60.84 -14.49 3.53
N GLU A 62 -61.00 -15.14 4.68
CA GLU A 62 -59.96 -15.27 5.70
C GLU A 62 -58.74 -16.05 5.18
N GLN A 63 -58.97 -17.15 4.46
CA GLN A 63 -57.89 -17.92 3.83
C GLN A 63 -57.13 -17.09 2.79
N VAL A 64 -57.83 -16.37 1.91
CA VAL A 64 -57.21 -15.50 0.89
C VAL A 64 -56.45 -14.34 1.56
N SER A 65 -57.02 -13.74 2.61
CA SER A 65 -56.37 -12.67 3.38
C SER A 65 -55.10 -13.16 4.06
N ASN A 66 -55.14 -14.33 4.70
CA ASN A 66 -54.00 -14.93 5.38
C ASN A 66 -52.88 -15.29 4.38
N THR A 67 -53.23 -15.89 3.23
CA THR A 67 -52.25 -16.17 2.18
C THR A 67 -51.62 -14.88 1.65
N ALA A 68 -52.40 -13.83 1.35
CA ALA A 68 -51.86 -12.56 0.88
C ALA A 68 -50.96 -11.86 1.91
N ALA A 69 -51.30 -11.94 3.20
CA ALA A 69 -50.47 -11.40 4.28
C ALA A 69 -49.13 -12.15 4.42
N VAL A 70 -49.17 -13.49 4.35
CA VAL A 70 -47.96 -14.34 4.36
C VAL A 70 -47.09 -14.08 3.13
N ASP A 71 -47.69 -13.92 1.96
CA ASP A 71 -46.96 -13.62 0.73
C ASP A 71 -46.29 -12.25 0.78
N SER A 72 -46.99 -11.24 1.27
CA SER A 72 -46.43 -9.90 1.45
C SER A 72 -45.25 -9.90 2.43
N THR A 73 -45.38 -10.65 3.53
CA THR A 73 -44.33 -10.77 4.55
C THR A 73 -43.12 -11.52 4.01
N SER A 74 -43.33 -12.64 3.34
CA SER A 74 -42.24 -13.42 2.74
C SER A 74 -41.55 -12.66 1.60
N GLY A 75 -42.32 -11.96 0.75
CA GLY A 75 -41.76 -11.10 -0.30
C GLY A 75 -40.95 -9.92 0.27
N PHE A 76 -41.38 -9.35 1.40
CA PHE A 76 -40.60 -8.35 2.12
C PHE A 76 -39.25 -8.90 2.57
N TYR A 77 -39.23 -10.06 3.25
CA TYR A 77 -37.98 -10.68 3.70
C TYR A 77 -37.08 -11.13 2.55
N GLY A 78 -37.67 -11.61 1.44
CA GLY A 78 -36.92 -11.93 0.23
C GLY A 78 -36.27 -10.71 -0.42
N ALA A 79 -37.00 -9.59 -0.50
CA ALA A 79 -36.43 -8.32 -0.96
C ALA A 79 -35.36 -7.79 -0.01
N GLU A 80 -35.55 -7.88 1.31
CA GLU A 80 -34.58 -7.46 2.32
C GLU A 80 -33.29 -8.29 2.24
N ALA A 81 -33.42 -9.62 2.12
CA ALA A 81 -32.28 -10.51 1.93
C ALA A 81 -31.51 -10.16 0.66
N ALA A 82 -32.20 -9.88 -0.45
CA ALA A 82 -31.56 -9.46 -1.69
C ALA A 82 -30.89 -8.08 -1.59
N LEU A 83 -31.47 -7.13 -0.85
CA LEU A 83 -30.82 -5.84 -0.56
C LEU A 83 -29.50 -6.06 0.19
N ASN A 84 -29.51 -6.91 1.23
CA ASN A 84 -28.32 -7.20 2.03
C ASN A 84 -27.23 -7.91 1.20
N GLU A 85 -27.60 -8.90 0.39
CA GLU A 85 -26.65 -9.56 -0.53
C GLU A 85 -26.06 -8.57 -1.53
N ARG A 86 -26.88 -7.71 -2.13
CA ARG A 86 -26.42 -6.70 -3.10
C ARG A 86 -25.55 -5.64 -2.44
N ALA A 87 -25.89 -5.20 -1.23
CA ALA A 87 -25.08 -4.26 -0.45
C ALA A 87 -23.71 -4.86 -0.10
N ASN A 88 -23.66 -6.14 0.26
CA ASN A 88 -22.42 -6.87 0.52
C ASN A 88 -21.55 -6.97 -0.75
N GLU A 89 -22.14 -7.30 -1.89
CA GLU A 89 -21.43 -7.31 -3.18
C GLU A 89 -20.80 -5.96 -3.51
N ILE A 90 -21.55 -4.86 -3.37
CA ILE A 90 -21.03 -3.51 -3.59
C ILE A 90 -19.93 -3.17 -2.58
N THR A 91 -20.10 -3.53 -1.30
CA THR A 91 -19.10 -3.27 -0.26
C THR A 91 -17.79 -4.00 -0.54
N LYS A 92 -17.83 -5.24 -1.05
CA LYS A 92 -16.64 -6.02 -1.43
C LYS A 92 -15.82 -5.36 -2.54
N ILE A 93 -16.46 -4.64 -3.46
CA ILE A 93 -15.74 -3.88 -4.51
C ILE A 93 -14.90 -2.77 -3.88
N TYR A 94 -15.46 -2.06 -2.89
CA TYR A 94 -14.73 -1.03 -2.14
C TYR A 94 -13.59 -1.63 -1.29
N GLN A 95 -13.78 -2.83 -0.76
CA GLN A 95 -12.72 -3.56 -0.04
C GLN A 95 -11.55 -3.91 -0.97
N SER A 96 -11.79 -4.20 -2.26
CA SER A 96 -10.71 -4.40 -3.24
C SER A 96 -10.13 -3.08 -3.81
N ASN A 97 -10.25 -1.98 -3.05
CA ASN A 97 -9.83 -0.63 -3.41
C ASN A 97 -10.31 -0.17 -4.80
N SER A 98 -11.46 -0.68 -5.22
CA SER A 98 -12.11 -0.36 -6.48
C SER A 98 -13.41 0.39 -6.21
N VAL A 99 -13.90 1.12 -7.21
CA VAL A 99 -15.24 1.70 -7.17
C VAL A 99 -16.15 0.91 -8.13
N PRO A 100 -17.41 0.63 -7.77
CA PRO A 100 -18.38 0.03 -8.66
C PRO A 100 -18.49 0.81 -9.97
N SER A 101 -18.74 0.10 -11.07
CA SER A 101 -18.84 0.69 -12.40
C SER A 101 -19.94 0.05 -13.24
N GLY A 102 -20.39 0.76 -14.27
CA GLY A 102 -21.43 0.29 -15.19
C GLY A 102 -22.56 1.29 -15.34
N THR A 103 -23.70 0.82 -15.81
CA THR A 103 -24.89 1.65 -16.04
C THR A 103 -26.09 1.00 -15.36
N SER A 104 -26.89 1.80 -14.66
CA SER A 104 -28.16 1.35 -14.10
C SER A 104 -29.19 1.11 -15.22
N PRO A 105 -30.21 0.27 -14.99
CA PRO A 105 -31.33 0.12 -15.92
C PRO A 105 -32.10 1.45 -16.08
N GLU A 106 -32.62 1.70 -17.29
CA GLU A 106 -33.40 2.93 -17.60
C GLU A 106 -34.74 3.00 -16.85
N SER A 107 -35.26 1.86 -16.38
CA SER A 107 -36.46 1.78 -15.55
C SER A 107 -36.51 0.48 -14.74
N THR A 108 -37.35 0.45 -13.71
CA THR A 108 -37.63 -0.78 -12.92
C THR A 108 -38.13 -1.95 -13.79
N MET A 109 -38.78 -1.65 -14.91
CA MET A 109 -39.33 -2.65 -15.84
C MET A 109 -38.25 -3.26 -16.75
N ALA A 110 -37.13 -2.57 -16.96
CA ALA A 110 -36.06 -3.03 -17.83
C ALA A 110 -35.44 -4.36 -17.35
N CYS A 111 -35.43 -4.61 -16.03
CA CYS A 111 -34.97 -5.88 -15.47
C CYS A 111 -35.80 -7.11 -15.92
N PHE A 112 -36.95 -6.92 -16.56
CA PHE A 112 -37.86 -7.99 -16.96
C PHE A 112 -38.27 -7.91 -18.44
N ASP A 113 -37.68 -6.99 -19.20
CA ASP A 113 -37.97 -6.80 -20.62
C ASP A 113 -36.67 -6.98 -21.42
N ASN A 114 -36.58 -8.09 -22.15
CA ASN A 114 -35.40 -8.42 -22.95
C ASN A 114 -35.15 -7.44 -24.12
N SER A 115 -36.06 -6.49 -24.37
CA SER A 115 -35.91 -5.45 -25.39
C SER A 115 -35.34 -4.13 -24.85
N ILE A 116 -35.17 -4.01 -23.53
CA ILE A 116 -34.65 -2.83 -22.85
C ILE A 116 -33.35 -3.22 -22.12
N SER A 117 -32.36 -2.34 -22.05
CA SER A 117 -31.11 -2.62 -21.33
C SER A 117 -31.40 -2.78 -19.83
N ASP A 118 -31.01 -3.92 -19.27
CA ASP A 118 -31.04 -4.22 -17.83
C ASP A 118 -29.84 -3.62 -17.06
N GLY A 119 -29.12 -2.71 -17.71
CA GLY A 119 -27.89 -2.10 -17.20
C GLY A 119 -26.63 -2.86 -17.58
N THR A 120 -25.50 -2.46 -17.00
CA THR A 120 -24.19 -3.10 -17.20
C THR A 120 -23.39 -3.12 -15.91
N GLY A 121 -22.39 -4.00 -15.83
CA GLY A 121 -21.40 -4.02 -14.74
C GLY A 121 -22.01 -4.28 -13.36
N ASP A 122 -21.58 -3.51 -12.38
CA ASP A 122 -21.98 -3.62 -10.98
C ASP A 122 -23.38 -3.05 -10.71
N TYR A 123 -23.91 -2.23 -11.63
CA TYR A 123 -25.20 -1.54 -11.47
C TYR A 123 -26.39 -2.25 -12.14
N GLN A 124 -26.12 -3.27 -12.95
CA GLN A 124 -27.13 -4.04 -13.68
C GLN A 124 -28.14 -4.75 -12.76
N CYS A 125 -29.24 -5.19 -13.37
CA CYS A 125 -30.24 -6.01 -12.72
C CYS A 125 -29.66 -7.38 -12.31
N LYS A 126 -29.92 -7.81 -11.08
CA LYS A 126 -29.48 -9.12 -10.57
C LYS A 126 -30.56 -9.80 -9.76
N THR A 127 -30.88 -11.04 -10.08
CA THR A 127 -31.94 -11.82 -9.44
C THR A 127 -31.38 -12.84 -8.46
N TYR A 128 -31.89 -12.81 -7.24
CA TYR A 128 -31.60 -13.77 -6.17
C TYR A 128 -32.81 -14.67 -5.95
N GLN A 129 -32.56 -15.95 -5.70
CA GLN A 129 -33.60 -16.96 -5.48
C GLN A 129 -33.52 -17.43 -4.04
N PHE A 130 -34.64 -17.41 -3.32
CA PHE A 130 -34.74 -17.81 -1.92
C PHE A 130 -35.73 -18.95 -1.77
N SER A 131 -35.31 -20.00 -1.06
CA SER A 131 -36.16 -21.15 -0.77
C SER A 131 -37.36 -20.76 0.09
N GLY A 132 -38.51 -21.38 -0.18
CA GLY A 132 -39.65 -21.28 0.73
C GLY A 132 -39.30 -21.89 2.09
N GLY A 133 -39.83 -21.32 3.17
CA GLY A 133 -39.58 -21.82 4.54
C GLY A 133 -40.15 -23.22 4.84
N ASP A 134 -40.80 -23.86 3.85
CA ASP A 134 -41.29 -25.24 3.89
C ASP A 134 -41.36 -25.81 2.46
N SER A 135 -41.24 -27.13 2.34
CA SER A 135 -41.37 -27.95 1.12
C SER A 135 -42.67 -27.76 0.34
N GLU A 136 -43.75 -27.31 1.00
CA GLU A 136 -45.04 -27.04 0.37
C GLU A 136 -45.18 -25.59 -0.16
N ARG A 137 -44.20 -24.72 0.06
CA ARG A 137 -44.25 -23.30 -0.34
C ARG A 137 -43.30 -23.01 -1.50
N SER A 138 -43.81 -22.28 -2.49
CA SER A 138 -43.00 -21.75 -3.58
C SER A 138 -41.92 -20.82 -3.04
N GLY A 139 -40.72 -20.89 -3.61
CA GLY A 139 -39.67 -19.92 -3.38
C GLY A 139 -40.05 -18.52 -3.85
N TYR A 140 -39.20 -17.57 -3.48
CA TYR A 140 -39.33 -16.18 -3.89
C TYR A 140 -38.08 -15.75 -4.62
N SER A 141 -38.27 -14.91 -5.63
CA SER A 141 -37.20 -14.28 -6.38
C SER A 141 -37.23 -12.80 -6.11
N ALA A 142 -36.08 -12.22 -5.82
CA ALA A 142 -35.94 -10.78 -5.72
C ALA A 142 -34.88 -10.29 -6.70
N THR A 143 -35.28 -9.36 -7.54
CA THR A 143 -34.41 -8.71 -8.52
C THR A 143 -34.00 -7.35 -7.98
N THR A 144 -32.70 -7.07 -8.01
CA THR A 144 -32.11 -5.83 -7.53
C THR A 144 -31.45 -5.06 -8.65
N TYR A 145 -31.32 -3.75 -8.50
CA TYR A 145 -30.42 -2.92 -9.30
C TYR A 145 -29.91 -1.78 -8.42
N VAL A 146 -28.83 -1.12 -8.86
CA VAL A 146 -28.15 -0.08 -8.08
C VAL A 146 -28.22 1.24 -8.83
N LEU A 147 -28.50 2.32 -8.11
CA LEU A 147 -28.40 3.69 -8.58
C LEU A 147 -27.26 4.39 -7.84
N GLU A 148 -26.40 5.07 -8.58
CA GLU A 148 -25.36 5.91 -8.00
C GLU A 148 -25.94 7.24 -7.50
N LYS A 149 -25.45 7.74 -6.37
CA LYS A 149 -25.72 9.11 -5.91
C LYS A 149 -24.60 10.03 -6.42
N ASN A 150 -24.91 11.30 -6.67
CA ASN A 150 -23.95 12.32 -7.14
C ASN A 150 -23.19 11.92 -8.42
N GLU A 151 -23.85 11.24 -9.36
CA GLU A 151 -23.23 10.82 -10.64
C GLU A 151 -21.97 9.96 -10.43
N GLY A 152 -21.92 9.19 -9.34
CA GLY A 152 -20.78 8.32 -9.00
C GLY A 152 -19.56 9.07 -8.44
N VAL A 153 -19.62 10.40 -8.30
CA VAL A 153 -18.53 11.20 -7.76
C VAL A 153 -18.48 11.10 -6.24
N GLY A 154 -17.33 10.69 -5.71
CA GLY A 154 -17.08 10.58 -4.28
C GLY A 154 -16.94 11.94 -3.59
N ASN A 155 -17.56 12.09 -2.43
CA ASN A 155 -17.43 13.29 -1.60
C ASN A 155 -16.18 13.20 -0.71
N VAL A 156 -15.22 14.10 -0.91
CA VAL A 156 -14.02 14.21 -0.07
C VAL A 156 -14.35 15.05 1.17
N GLY A 157 -13.92 14.59 2.35
CA GLY A 157 -14.10 15.32 3.60
C GLY A 157 -13.59 14.54 4.80
N ASN A 158 -14.11 14.85 5.98
CA ASN A 158 -13.80 14.13 7.21
C ASN A 158 -15.01 13.32 7.68
N VAL A 159 -14.74 12.18 8.33
CA VAL A 159 -15.79 11.36 8.95
C VAL A 159 -16.58 12.22 9.94
N PRO A 160 -17.92 12.26 9.85
CA PRO A 160 -18.74 13.09 10.71
C PRO A 160 -18.62 12.72 12.20
N PRO A 161 -18.85 13.69 13.11
CA PRO A 161 -18.94 13.42 14.55
C PRO A 161 -20.00 12.35 14.86
N GLY A 162 -19.70 11.47 15.81
CA GLY A 162 -20.59 10.39 16.27
C GLY A 162 -20.35 9.03 15.61
N ASP A 163 -19.49 8.94 14.59
CA ASP A 163 -19.04 7.67 14.01
C ASP A 163 -17.70 7.23 14.62
N ASN A 164 -17.39 5.92 14.57
CA ASN A 164 -16.23 5.29 15.24
C ASN A 164 -14.86 5.89 14.87
N HIS A 165 -14.77 6.60 13.74
CA HIS A 165 -13.55 7.22 13.22
C HIS A 165 -13.73 8.69 12.88
N ALA A 166 -14.58 9.40 13.63
CA ALA A 166 -14.84 10.82 13.45
C ALA A 166 -13.55 11.64 13.31
N GLY A 167 -13.53 12.59 12.38
CA GLY A 167 -12.40 13.47 12.13
C GLY A 167 -11.34 12.93 11.15
N LEU A 168 -11.30 11.62 10.87
CA LEU A 168 -10.38 11.09 9.85
C LEU A 168 -10.80 11.54 8.45
N ASN A 169 -9.84 11.78 7.54
CA ASN A 169 -10.13 12.06 6.14
C ASN A 169 -10.77 10.83 5.48
N MET A 170 -11.72 11.07 4.58
CA MET A 170 -12.44 10.05 3.85
C MET A 170 -12.83 10.51 2.45
N ILE A 171 -13.08 9.54 1.57
CA ILE A 171 -13.91 9.72 0.37
C ILE A 171 -15.17 8.88 0.55
N GLU A 172 -16.34 9.51 0.46
CA GLU A 172 -17.64 8.86 0.67
C GLU A 172 -18.43 8.73 -0.64
N TYR A 173 -18.85 7.52 -0.97
CA TYR A 173 -19.69 7.20 -2.13
C TYR A 173 -21.06 6.73 -1.68
N GLY A 174 -22.13 7.29 -2.29
CA GLY A 174 -23.51 6.94 -1.98
C GLY A 174 -24.15 6.09 -3.07
N HIS A 175 -24.94 5.08 -2.68
CA HIS A 175 -25.73 4.27 -3.61
C HIS A 175 -27.13 4.05 -3.05
N SER A 176 -28.10 3.92 -3.96
CA SER A 176 -29.45 3.45 -3.65
C SER A 176 -29.66 2.09 -4.32
N ILE A 177 -29.84 1.07 -3.50
CA ILE A 177 -30.12 -0.29 -3.96
C ILE A 177 -31.63 -0.49 -3.91
N ILE A 178 -32.22 -0.89 -5.03
CA ILE A 178 -33.65 -1.17 -5.13
C ILE A 178 -33.84 -2.67 -5.32
N ALA A 179 -34.76 -3.25 -4.56
CA ALA A 179 -35.14 -4.66 -4.65
C ALA A 179 -36.64 -4.82 -4.92
N LEU A 180 -36.96 -5.68 -5.88
CA LEU A 180 -38.30 -6.02 -6.31
C LEU A 180 -38.52 -7.52 -6.07
N ALA A 181 -39.40 -7.87 -5.14
CA ALA A 181 -39.71 -9.29 -4.85
C ALA A 181 -40.94 -9.78 -5.61
N PHE A 182 -40.83 -11.03 -6.09
CA PHE A 182 -41.86 -11.74 -6.83
C PHE A 182 -41.98 -13.17 -6.33
N LYS A 183 -43.11 -13.81 -6.64
CA LYS A 183 -43.25 -15.27 -6.54
C LYS A 183 -42.57 -15.91 -7.73
N ASP A 184 -41.89 -17.04 -7.51
CA ASP A 184 -41.20 -17.77 -8.58
C ASP A 184 -42.15 -18.21 -9.71
N SER A 185 -43.41 -18.52 -9.39
CA SER A 185 -44.46 -18.82 -10.36
C SER A 185 -44.77 -17.67 -11.33
N ASP A 186 -44.54 -16.43 -10.88
CA ASP A 186 -44.89 -15.20 -11.61
C ASP A 186 -43.71 -14.71 -12.47
N VAL A 187 -42.48 -15.16 -12.17
CA VAL A 187 -41.27 -14.87 -12.97
C VAL A 187 -41.22 -15.71 -14.26
N GLN A 188 -41.59 -17.00 -14.20
CA GLN A 188 -41.59 -17.88 -15.38
C GLN A 188 -42.63 -17.47 -16.44
N GLN A 189 -43.75 -16.86 -16.04
CA GLN A 189 -44.79 -16.40 -16.97
C GLN A 189 -44.41 -15.13 -17.74
N ARG A 190 -43.55 -14.26 -17.19
CA ARG A 190 -43.13 -13.01 -17.86
C ARG A 190 -42.02 -13.21 -18.88
N GLN A 191 -41.11 -14.17 -18.67
CA GLN A 191 -40.07 -14.49 -19.66
C GLN A 191 -40.62 -15.00 -21.01
N GLN A 192 -41.88 -15.47 -21.04
CA GLN A 192 -42.51 -16.02 -22.26
C GLN A 192 -43.49 -15.06 -22.96
N GLN A 193 -43.92 -13.97 -22.33
CA GLN A 193 -44.89 -13.03 -22.90
C GLN A 193 -44.49 -11.59 -22.60
N GLY A 194 -43.90 -10.92 -23.59
CA GLY A 194 -43.57 -9.49 -23.59
C GLY A 194 -44.81 -8.57 -23.63
N SER A 195 -45.79 -8.79 -22.76
CA SER A 195 -47.00 -7.96 -22.63
C SER A 195 -47.35 -7.76 -21.15
N GLY A 196 -47.32 -6.51 -20.70
CA GLY A 196 -47.44 -6.09 -19.31
C GLY A 196 -48.82 -6.26 -18.66
N GLN A 197 -49.24 -7.51 -18.42
CA GLN A 197 -50.32 -7.82 -17.46
C GLN A 197 -49.88 -8.88 -16.43
N GLY A 198 -48.65 -8.77 -15.92
CA GLY A 198 -48.18 -9.52 -14.75
C GLY A 198 -48.52 -8.78 -13.46
N ARG A 199 -48.83 -9.51 -12.37
CA ARG A 199 -49.02 -8.94 -11.03
C ARG A 199 -47.80 -8.10 -10.64
N GLY A 200 -48.04 -6.93 -10.04
CA GLY A 200 -47.00 -6.02 -9.54
C GLY A 200 -46.08 -6.70 -8.51
N ALA A 201 -44.92 -6.09 -8.26
CA ALA A 201 -44.00 -6.60 -7.25
C ALA A 201 -44.71 -6.76 -5.89
N ILE A 202 -44.44 -7.86 -5.20
CA ILE A 202 -45.03 -8.18 -3.90
C ILE A 202 -44.52 -7.21 -2.84
N ALA A 203 -43.25 -6.83 -2.96
CA ALA A 203 -42.59 -5.80 -2.17
C ALA A 203 -41.59 -5.04 -3.04
N ILE A 204 -41.53 -3.73 -2.85
CA ILE A 204 -40.51 -2.84 -3.41
C ILE A 204 -39.80 -2.19 -2.24
N LEU A 205 -38.52 -2.49 -2.09
CA LEU A 205 -37.67 -1.96 -1.04
C LEU A 205 -36.52 -1.16 -1.65
N GLN A 206 -36.12 -0.11 -0.95
CA GLN A 206 -34.92 0.65 -1.25
C GLN A 206 -34.06 0.76 0.00
N MET A 207 -32.76 0.54 -0.18
CA MET A 207 -31.74 0.79 0.83
C MET A 207 -30.74 1.79 0.31
N ASP A 208 -30.54 2.87 1.05
CA ASP A 208 -29.47 3.81 0.77
C ASP A 208 -28.25 3.47 1.63
N ILE A 209 -27.10 3.29 0.96
CA ILE A 209 -25.83 3.01 1.62
C ILE A 209 -24.79 4.07 1.29
N LYS A 210 -23.88 4.29 2.24
CA LYS A 210 -22.67 5.09 2.08
C LYS A 210 -21.46 4.21 2.34
N ASN A 211 -20.53 4.17 1.39
CA ASN A 211 -19.24 3.52 1.55
C ASN A 211 -18.16 4.59 1.70
N ARG A 212 -17.40 4.53 2.78
CA ARG A 212 -16.32 5.46 3.08
C ARG A 212 -14.98 4.77 2.91
N LEU A 213 -14.14 5.33 2.06
CA LEU A 213 -12.75 4.94 1.92
C LEU A 213 -11.90 5.84 2.82
N ILE A 214 -11.32 5.27 3.87
CA ILE A 214 -10.54 6.00 4.88
C ILE A 214 -9.07 5.53 4.81
N PRO A 215 -8.11 6.44 4.57
CA PRO A 215 -6.67 6.14 4.57
C PRO A 215 -6.15 5.54 5.88
N LEU A 216 -5.43 4.43 5.78
CA LEU A 216 -4.87 3.68 6.92
C LEU A 216 -3.66 4.37 7.57
N PHE A 217 -2.93 5.22 6.84
CA PHE A 217 -1.81 5.97 7.40
C PHE A 217 -2.24 7.14 8.30
N GLN A 218 -3.54 7.26 8.60
CA GLN A 218 -4.07 8.18 9.60
C GLN A 218 -4.08 7.60 11.02
N PHE A 219 -3.48 6.42 11.22
CA PHE A 219 -3.37 5.76 12.50
C PHE A 219 -1.90 5.72 12.94
N ALA A 220 -1.65 5.88 14.23
CA ALA A 220 -0.34 5.57 14.81
C ALA A 220 -0.02 4.07 14.65
N ALA A 221 -1.03 3.23 14.91
CA ALA A 221 -0.97 1.79 14.72
C ALA A 221 -2.34 1.25 14.26
N PHE A 222 -2.35 0.46 13.19
CA PHE A 222 -3.53 -0.22 12.64
C PHE A 222 -3.23 -1.69 12.41
N TYR A 223 -4.02 -2.59 12.99
CA TYR A 223 -3.83 -4.03 12.84
C TYR A 223 -5.12 -4.72 12.38
N LYS A 224 -5.03 -5.58 11.37
CA LYS A 224 -6.11 -6.49 10.98
C LYS A 224 -6.36 -7.56 12.04
N ASP A 225 -5.28 -8.12 12.57
CA ASP A 225 -5.33 -9.15 13.60
C ASP A 225 -5.09 -8.51 14.98
N ASP A 226 -4.86 -9.31 16.01
CA ASP A 226 -4.60 -8.82 17.37
C ASP A 226 -3.44 -7.81 17.42
N LEU A 227 -3.62 -6.76 18.23
CA LEU A 227 -2.57 -5.78 18.50
C LEU A 227 -2.02 -5.98 19.91
N GLU A 228 -0.71 -6.24 19.99
CA GLU A 228 0.04 -6.40 21.23
C GLU A 228 1.04 -5.26 21.39
N ILE A 229 1.01 -4.52 22.52
CA ILE A 229 1.94 -3.42 22.79
C ILE A 229 2.53 -3.57 24.19
N PHE A 230 3.79 -4.02 24.27
CA PHE A 230 4.50 -4.25 25.53
C PHE A 230 5.86 -3.55 25.51
N PRO A 231 5.88 -2.21 25.59
CA PRO A 231 7.04 -1.42 25.18
C PRO A 231 8.27 -1.62 26.09
N GLY A 232 8.07 -2.13 27.30
CA GLY A 232 9.10 -2.40 28.32
C GLY A 232 9.64 -1.13 28.98
N ALA A 233 10.01 -0.14 28.17
CA ALA A 233 10.28 1.24 28.57
C ALA A 233 9.07 2.14 28.25
N THR A 234 9.02 3.34 28.83
CA THR A 234 7.93 4.29 28.57
C THR A 234 7.85 4.67 27.10
N MET A 235 6.67 4.52 26.52
CA MET A 235 6.36 4.83 25.12
C MET A 235 5.11 5.71 25.05
N THR A 236 5.13 6.70 24.15
CA THR A 236 3.97 7.55 23.87
C THR A 236 3.64 7.44 22.38
N LEU A 237 2.40 7.12 22.06
CA LEU A 237 1.88 7.07 20.69
C LEU A 237 0.88 8.21 20.52
N SER A 238 1.21 9.22 19.70
CA SER A 238 0.34 10.39 19.52
C SER A 238 -0.54 10.27 18.28
N GLY A 239 -1.54 9.40 18.28
CA GLY A 239 -2.48 9.31 17.17
C GLY A 239 -3.47 8.16 17.35
N PRO A 240 -4.43 8.00 16.43
CA PRO A 240 -5.44 6.94 16.51
C PRO A 240 -4.81 5.55 16.49
N VAL A 241 -5.34 4.63 17.28
CA VAL A 241 -4.92 3.21 17.31
C VAL A 241 -6.14 2.33 17.04
N HIS A 242 -5.98 1.35 16.16
CA HIS A 242 -7.06 0.42 15.83
C HIS A 242 -6.57 -1.02 15.69
N THR A 243 -7.40 -1.96 16.15
CA THR A 243 -7.27 -3.39 15.79
C THR A 243 -8.64 -4.02 15.48
N ASN A 244 -8.70 -4.82 14.42
CA ASN A 244 -9.86 -5.67 14.10
C ASN A 244 -9.90 -6.95 14.98
N GLY A 245 -8.84 -7.24 15.73
CA GLY A 245 -8.76 -8.31 16.71
C GLY A 245 -8.79 -7.79 18.15
N ASP A 246 -8.25 -8.58 19.07
CA ASP A 246 -8.14 -8.23 20.47
C ASP A 246 -6.97 -7.27 20.72
N LEU A 247 -7.14 -6.36 21.69
CA LEU A 247 -6.14 -5.38 22.08
C LEU A 247 -5.45 -5.77 23.40
N TYR A 248 -4.14 -6.00 23.32
CA TYR A 248 -3.28 -6.37 24.44
C TYR A 248 -2.29 -5.24 24.75
N ILE A 249 -2.39 -4.67 25.95
CA ILE A 249 -1.57 -3.51 26.33
C ILE A 249 -0.84 -3.78 27.63
N GLY A 250 0.48 -3.55 27.61
CA GLY A 250 1.37 -3.59 28.75
C GLY A 250 1.47 -2.26 29.52
N ASN A 251 2.21 -2.28 30.63
CA ASN A 251 2.48 -1.07 31.42
C ASN A 251 3.38 -0.08 30.66
N GLN A 252 3.37 1.19 31.07
CA GLN A 252 4.23 2.28 30.56
C GLN A 252 3.92 2.73 29.11
N LEU A 253 2.69 2.58 28.66
CA LEU A 253 2.21 3.10 27.37
C LEU A 253 1.27 4.29 27.61
N ALA A 254 1.52 5.42 26.95
CA ALA A 254 0.55 6.50 26.80
C ALA A 254 0.08 6.56 25.34
N VAL A 255 -1.23 6.67 25.11
CA VAL A 255 -1.78 6.90 23.78
C VAL A 255 -2.54 8.22 23.81
N ASP A 256 -2.07 9.18 23.03
CA ASP A 256 -2.71 10.48 22.80
C ASP A 256 -3.47 10.44 21.47
N GLY A 257 -4.66 9.83 21.50
CA GLY A 257 -5.53 9.62 20.34
C GLY A 257 -6.66 8.62 20.62
N ASP A 258 -7.59 8.51 19.68
CA ASP A 258 -8.71 7.57 19.75
C ASP A 258 -8.21 6.12 19.65
N VAL A 259 -8.59 5.27 20.59
CA VAL A 259 -8.28 3.84 20.58
C VAL A 259 -9.55 3.05 20.30
N THR A 260 -9.50 2.18 19.29
CA THR A 260 -10.65 1.37 18.89
C THR A 260 -10.26 -0.10 18.70
N THR A 261 -11.13 -1.03 19.10
CA THR A 261 -10.92 -2.47 18.88
C THR A 261 -12.26 -3.15 18.57
N ALA A 262 -12.25 -4.06 17.60
CA ALA A 262 -13.39 -4.93 17.33
C ALA A 262 -13.49 -6.11 18.30
N GLY A 263 -12.39 -6.43 19.01
CA GLY A 263 -12.41 -7.34 20.16
C GLY A 263 -13.31 -6.82 21.27
N GLU A 264 -14.00 -7.75 21.95
CA GLU A 264 -14.93 -7.42 23.03
C GLU A 264 -14.19 -7.01 24.32
N ASP A 265 -12.91 -7.37 24.45
CA ASP A 265 -12.15 -7.30 25.69
C ASP A 265 -10.76 -6.66 25.53
N LEU A 266 -10.29 -6.05 26.62
CA LEU A 266 -8.91 -5.57 26.76
C LEU A 266 -8.12 -6.53 27.63
N PHE A 267 -6.87 -6.79 27.24
CA PHE A 267 -6.03 -7.72 27.95
C PHE A 267 -4.70 -7.09 28.39
N ALA A 268 -4.29 -7.36 29.63
CA ALA A 268 -2.99 -6.94 30.16
C ALA A 268 -1.84 -7.93 29.82
N SER A 269 -2.15 -9.01 29.10
CA SER A 269 -1.22 -10.04 28.64
C SER A 269 -1.94 -10.97 27.66
N LYS A 270 -1.26 -11.52 26.67
CA LYS A 270 -1.73 -12.70 25.92
C LYS A 270 -1.19 -13.96 26.61
N GLY A 271 -1.98 -15.04 26.68
CA GLY A 271 -1.72 -16.18 27.57
C GLY A 271 -0.29 -16.75 27.55
N ASN A 272 0.25 -17.02 28.76
CA ASN A 272 1.50 -17.72 29.09
C ASN A 272 2.83 -17.10 28.61
N ASP A 273 3.05 -15.85 28.98
CA ASP A 273 4.39 -15.41 29.39
C ASP A 273 4.96 -16.45 30.39
N SER A 274 6.21 -16.87 30.21
CA SER A 274 6.84 -17.94 31.01
C SER A 274 6.91 -17.60 32.50
N ALA A 275 6.70 -16.32 32.85
CA ALA A 275 6.59 -15.81 34.22
C ALA A 275 5.19 -15.95 34.85
N LYS A 276 4.13 -16.30 34.10
CA LYS A 276 2.74 -16.36 34.58
C LYS A 276 2.02 -17.65 34.17
N LYS A 277 2.64 -18.81 34.42
CA LYS A 277 1.93 -20.09 34.31
C LYS A 277 0.76 -20.13 35.30
N GLY A 278 -0.47 -19.98 34.81
CA GLY A 278 -1.68 -20.36 35.58
C GLY A 278 -2.93 -19.50 35.38
N ASN A 279 -2.84 -18.30 34.81
CA ASN A 279 -4.01 -17.44 34.63
C ASN A 279 -4.29 -17.26 33.14
N ASN A 280 -5.46 -17.72 32.68
CA ASN A 280 -6.04 -17.19 31.45
C ASN A 280 -6.03 -15.66 31.55
N PRO A 281 -5.64 -14.93 30.49
CA PRO A 281 -5.68 -13.48 30.52
C PRO A 281 -7.11 -13.06 30.84
N SER A 282 -7.30 -12.47 32.02
CA SER A 282 -8.62 -12.02 32.45
C SER A 282 -8.90 -10.68 31.79
N PRO A 283 -10.08 -10.49 31.19
CA PRO A 283 -10.43 -9.22 30.59
C PRO A 283 -10.40 -8.12 31.64
N VAL A 284 -9.81 -6.98 31.29
CA VAL A 284 -9.73 -5.82 32.17
C VAL A 284 -10.85 -4.87 31.80
N SER A 285 -11.81 -4.68 32.71
CA SER A 285 -12.96 -3.79 32.47
C SER A 285 -12.51 -2.37 32.13
N PRO A 286 -13.07 -1.73 31.08
CA PRO A 286 -12.68 -0.38 30.65
C PRO A 286 -12.73 0.67 31.77
N SER A 287 -13.69 0.55 32.70
CA SER A 287 -13.85 1.49 33.83
C SER A 287 -12.81 1.33 34.94
N ASN A 288 -12.11 0.19 34.99
CA ASN A 288 -11.12 -0.13 36.03
C ASN A 288 -9.67 -0.08 35.52
N TYR A 289 -9.46 0.07 34.20
CA TYR A 289 -8.14 -0.05 33.58
C TYR A 289 -7.15 1.03 34.08
N ASN A 290 -7.58 2.30 34.15
CA ASN A 290 -6.76 3.41 34.67
C ASN A 290 -6.36 3.23 36.15
N SER A 291 -7.05 2.38 36.91
CA SER A 291 -6.76 2.13 38.33
C SER A 291 -5.85 0.91 38.58
N GLN A 292 -5.66 0.04 37.58
CA GLN A 292 -4.88 -1.21 37.70
C GLN A 292 -3.50 -1.13 37.04
N VAL A 293 -3.28 -0.18 36.12
CA VAL A 293 -2.00 0.00 35.41
C VAL A 293 -1.15 1.08 36.11
N LYS A 294 0.08 0.73 36.47
CA LYS A 294 1.03 1.67 37.07
C LYS A 294 1.41 2.76 36.05
N THR A 295 1.38 4.01 36.50
CA THR A 295 1.74 5.21 35.75
C THR A 295 3.13 5.16 35.09
N PRO A 296 3.34 5.82 33.94
CA PRO A 296 2.35 6.57 33.17
C PRO A 296 1.61 5.65 32.17
N PHE A 297 0.31 5.47 32.39
CA PHE A 297 -0.62 4.90 31.41
C PHE A 297 -1.78 5.87 31.26
N THR A 298 -2.12 6.22 30.02
CA THR A 298 -3.22 7.15 29.71
C THR A 298 -3.75 6.82 28.32
N ILE A 299 -5.03 6.46 28.25
CA ILE A 299 -5.82 6.43 27.01
C ILE A 299 -6.97 7.40 27.21
N THR A 300 -7.13 8.36 26.32
CA THR A 300 -8.11 9.45 26.45
C THR A 300 -9.50 9.02 26.00
N ASP A 301 -9.60 8.31 24.87
CA ASP A 301 -10.86 7.76 24.34
C ASP A 301 -10.63 6.31 23.90
N LEU A 302 -11.48 5.40 24.38
CA LEU A 302 -11.40 3.97 24.11
C LEU A 302 -12.78 3.40 23.79
N ARG A 303 -12.88 2.71 22.64
CA ARG A 303 -14.09 2.01 22.20
C ARG A 303 -13.76 0.55 21.89
N VAL A 304 -14.51 -0.37 22.49
CA VAL A 304 -14.34 -1.83 22.35
C VAL A 304 -15.58 -2.44 21.70
N GLY A 305 -15.44 -3.60 21.06
CA GLY A 305 -16.53 -4.29 20.38
C GLY A 305 -17.15 -3.50 19.23
N ILE A 306 -16.36 -2.69 18.53
CA ILE A 306 -16.83 -2.03 17.30
C ILE A 306 -16.88 -3.02 16.13
N ASP A 307 -17.63 -2.71 15.08
CA ASP A 307 -17.65 -3.57 13.89
C ASP A 307 -16.24 -3.62 13.24
N PRO A 308 -15.76 -4.82 12.84
CA PRO A 308 -14.48 -4.95 12.16
C PRO A 308 -14.51 -4.22 10.82
N LEU A 309 -13.42 -3.53 10.52
CA LEU A 309 -13.27 -2.74 9.31
C LEU A 309 -13.00 -3.62 8.09
N GLY A 310 -13.60 -3.27 6.96
CA GLY A 310 -13.38 -3.95 5.69
C GLY A 310 -12.03 -3.55 5.08
N LEU A 311 -11.10 -4.50 4.99
CA LEU A 311 -9.72 -4.25 4.59
C LEU A 311 -9.41 -4.80 3.19
N PRO A 312 -8.42 -4.23 2.48
CA PRO A 312 -7.93 -4.82 1.26
C PRO A 312 -7.30 -6.18 1.53
N GLU A 313 -7.50 -7.10 0.59
CA GLU A 313 -6.92 -8.44 0.67
C GLU A 313 -5.39 -8.36 0.59
N PRO A 314 -4.62 -9.09 1.43
CA PRO A 314 -3.15 -9.03 1.49
C PRO A 314 -2.43 -9.23 0.15
N ASP A 315 -3.07 -9.91 -0.80
CA ASP A 315 -2.59 -10.12 -2.17
C ASP A 315 -2.39 -8.82 -2.97
N PHE A 316 -2.88 -7.68 -2.48
CA PHE A 316 -2.72 -6.39 -3.15
C PHE A 316 -1.24 -5.95 -3.34
N LEU A 317 -0.31 -6.54 -2.56
CA LEU A 317 1.14 -6.34 -2.71
C LEU A 317 1.80 -7.31 -3.70
N ASN A 318 1.09 -8.29 -4.26
CA ASN A 318 1.68 -9.23 -5.21
C ASN A 318 1.83 -8.63 -6.62
N SER A 319 2.48 -9.38 -7.52
CA SER A 319 2.74 -8.96 -8.90
C SER A 319 1.49 -8.85 -9.80
N SER A 320 0.30 -9.12 -9.28
CA SER A 320 -1.00 -8.88 -9.93
C SER A 320 -1.82 -7.79 -9.22
N GLY A 321 -1.33 -7.27 -8.10
CA GLY A 321 -2.01 -6.31 -7.25
C GLY A 321 -1.92 -4.86 -7.74
N GLU A 322 -2.55 -3.97 -6.99
CA GLU A 322 -2.65 -2.54 -7.33
C GLU A 322 -1.28 -1.88 -7.43
N TYR A 323 -0.38 -2.14 -6.48
CA TYR A 323 0.93 -1.48 -6.45
C TYR A 323 1.81 -1.91 -7.64
N PHE A 324 1.70 -3.15 -8.12
CA PHE A 324 2.37 -3.58 -9.35
C PHE A 324 1.76 -2.95 -10.60
N THR A 325 0.43 -2.89 -10.67
CA THR A 325 -0.30 -2.43 -11.86
C THR A 325 -0.27 -0.91 -12.01
N LYS A 326 -0.13 -0.17 -10.91
CA LYS A 326 -0.06 1.30 -10.86
C LYS A 326 1.34 1.87 -10.68
N ALA A 327 2.35 1.06 -10.35
CA ALA A 327 3.73 1.54 -10.27
C ALA A 327 4.20 2.28 -11.53
N ASP A 328 5.06 3.28 -11.32
CA ASP A 328 5.78 4.02 -12.38
C ASP A 328 7.11 3.33 -12.70
N ILE A 329 7.73 2.72 -11.69
CA ILE A 329 8.98 1.96 -11.85
C ILE A 329 8.79 0.56 -11.27
N ARG A 330 9.09 -0.46 -12.06
CA ARG A 330 9.09 -1.86 -11.62
C ARG A 330 10.48 -2.43 -11.73
N ILE A 331 11.04 -2.86 -10.60
CA ILE A 331 12.34 -3.53 -10.55
C ILE A 331 12.10 -5.00 -10.22
N LYS A 332 12.44 -5.86 -11.17
CA LYS A 332 12.35 -7.31 -11.01
C LYS A 332 13.75 -7.88 -10.78
N PHE A 333 14.01 -8.43 -9.61
CA PHE A 333 15.25 -9.12 -9.29
C PHE A 333 15.25 -10.51 -9.94
N THR A 334 16.29 -10.80 -10.71
CA THR A 334 16.50 -12.06 -11.42
C THR A 334 17.86 -12.65 -11.02
N PRO A 335 18.01 -13.11 -9.77
CA PRO A 335 19.28 -13.59 -9.25
C PRO A 335 19.69 -14.87 -10.00
N THR A 336 20.79 -14.83 -10.75
CA THR A 336 21.32 -16.06 -11.38
C THR A 336 21.96 -16.94 -10.30
N GLY A 337 21.53 -18.20 -10.20
CA GLY A 337 22.25 -19.20 -9.39
C GLY A 337 23.33 -19.82 -10.26
N THR A 338 24.62 -19.59 -9.96
CA THR A 338 25.67 -20.17 -10.80
C THR A 338 26.83 -20.75 -9.97
N ASN A 339 27.36 -21.87 -10.47
CA ASN A 339 28.70 -22.37 -10.13
C ASN A 339 29.76 -21.79 -11.10
N GLN A 340 29.43 -20.68 -11.80
CA GLN A 340 30.21 -20.11 -12.91
C GLN A 340 31.09 -18.96 -12.42
N SER A 341 32.26 -18.78 -13.03
CA SER A 341 33.22 -17.72 -12.69
C SER A 341 32.82 -16.32 -13.18
N THR A 342 31.83 -16.20 -14.07
CA THR A 342 31.41 -14.95 -14.73
C THR A 342 30.22 -14.26 -14.04
N TYR A 343 29.97 -14.58 -12.76
CA TYR A 343 28.73 -14.19 -12.07
C TYR A 343 28.47 -12.67 -12.02
N GLY A 344 29.52 -11.85 -12.09
CA GLY A 344 29.43 -10.39 -12.11
C GLY A 344 28.97 -9.84 -13.46
N GLU A 345 29.20 -10.56 -14.55
CA GLU A 345 28.84 -10.12 -15.91
C GLU A 345 27.30 -10.10 -16.07
N ASP A 346 26.60 -11.11 -15.54
CA ASP A 346 25.14 -11.22 -15.58
C ASP A 346 24.43 -10.11 -14.79
N ILE A 347 23.64 -9.29 -15.51
CA ILE A 347 22.79 -8.26 -14.92
C ILE A 347 21.59 -8.93 -14.23
N PRO A 348 21.48 -8.87 -12.90
CA PRO A 348 20.53 -9.70 -12.18
C PRO A 348 19.21 -9.00 -11.92
N PHE A 349 18.83 -8.08 -12.79
CA PHE A 349 17.57 -7.37 -12.67
C PHE A 349 17.09 -6.88 -14.02
N THR A 350 15.78 -6.72 -14.12
CA THR A 350 15.13 -5.95 -15.17
C THR A 350 14.42 -4.76 -14.55
N ILE A 351 14.33 -3.67 -15.31
CA ILE A 351 13.61 -2.48 -14.87
C ILE A 351 12.68 -2.07 -16.00
N GLU A 352 11.42 -1.83 -15.64
CA GLU A 352 10.41 -1.28 -16.51
C GLU A 352 9.92 0.05 -15.96
N VAL A 353 9.77 1.02 -16.85
CA VAL A 353 9.27 2.36 -16.54
C VAL A 353 7.95 2.54 -17.26
N ILE A 354 6.93 3.00 -16.55
CA ILE A 354 5.57 3.19 -17.06
C ILE A 354 5.26 4.67 -16.98
N GLU A 355 5.29 5.35 -18.13
CA GLU A 355 4.86 6.74 -18.18
C GLU A 355 3.33 6.82 -18.19
N ARG A 356 2.75 7.37 -17.12
CA ARG A 356 1.31 7.60 -16.99
C ARG A 356 0.91 9.04 -17.22
N THR A 357 1.87 9.94 -17.43
CA THR A 357 1.62 11.36 -17.66
C THR A 357 2.22 11.83 -18.98
N GLN A 358 1.41 12.55 -19.75
CA GLN A 358 1.83 13.23 -20.97
C GLN A 358 2.76 14.42 -20.62
N ALA A 359 3.42 15.02 -21.62
CA ALA A 359 4.30 16.18 -21.40
C ALA A 359 3.61 17.39 -20.74
N ASN A 360 2.27 17.48 -20.86
CA ASN A 360 1.42 18.50 -20.25
C ASN A 360 0.84 18.09 -18.87
N ASN A 361 1.35 17.01 -18.25
CA ASN A 361 0.88 16.42 -16.99
C ASN A 361 -0.56 15.86 -16.99
N SER A 362 -1.19 15.71 -18.16
CA SER A 362 -2.47 14.99 -18.23
C SER A 362 -2.22 13.47 -18.16
N PRO A 363 -3.12 12.69 -17.52
CA PRO A 363 -3.04 11.24 -17.55
C PRO A 363 -3.02 10.66 -18.97
N VAL A 364 -2.27 9.59 -19.17
CA VAL A 364 -2.25 8.79 -20.41
C VAL A 364 -3.38 7.76 -20.33
N SER A 365 -4.20 7.65 -21.38
CA SER A 365 -5.35 6.74 -21.40
C SER A 365 -4.97 5.25 -21.46
N ALA A 366 -3.77 4.92 -21.94
CA ALA A 366 -3.21 3.55 -21.96
C ALA A 366 -1.69 3.59 -21.71
N PRO A 367 -1.25 3.55 -20.44
CA PRO A 367 0.18 3.53 -20.10
C PRO A 367 0.87 2.28 -20.66
N VAL A 368 2.10 2.42 -21.17
CA VAL A 368 2.90 1.32 -21.72
C VAL A 368 4.18 1.19 -20.90
N ALA A 369 4.51 -0.02 -20.49
CA ALA A 369 5.76 -0.33 -19.83
C ALA A 369 6.91 -0.39 -20.85
N VAL A 370 7.98 0.34 -20.58
CA VAL A 370 9.21 0.34 -21.38
C VAL A 370 10.34 -0.26 -20.55
N SER A 371 10.92 -1.35 -21.03
CA SER A 371 12.08 -1.96 -20.38
C SER A 371 13.36 -1.20 -20.72
N LEU A 372 14.19 -0.91 -19.71
CA LEU A 372 15.54 -0.41 -19.96
C LEU A 372 16.37 -1.44 -20.73
N THR A 373 17.28 -0.98 -21.59
CA THR A 373 18.19 -1.83 -22.37
C THR A 373 19.27 -2.46 -21.49
N SER A 374 19.95 -3.50 -21.99
CA SER A 374 21.06 -4.12 -21.24
C SER A 374 22.17 -3.13 -20.93
N ALA A 375 22.51 -2.21 -21.85
CA ALA A 375 23.49 -1.15 -21.62
C ALA A 375 23.08 -0.18 -20.50
N GLN A 376 21.81 0.22 -20.46
CA GLN A 376 21.29 1.09 -19.40
C GLN A 376 21.32 0.37 -18.04
N ARG A 377 20.84 -0.88 -17.99
CA ARG A 377 20.86 -1.68 -16.75
C ARG A 377 22.28 -1.98 -16.28
N HIS A 378 23.22 -2.15 -17.21
CA HIS A 378 24.63 -2.33 -16.91
C HIS A 378 25.20 -1.10 -16.16
N SER A 379 24.94 0.11 -16.66
CA SER A 379 25.42 1.35 -16.04
C SER A 379 24.90 1.59 -14.62
N LEU A 380 23.74 1.03 -14.26
CA LEU A 380 23.18 1.09 -12.89
C LEU A 380 23.98 0.28 -11.87
N ARG A 381 24.90 -0.57 -12.31
CA ARG A 381 25.84 -1.32 -11.46
C ARG A 381 27.19 -0.64 -11.33
N GLN A 382 27.39 0.51 -11.99
CA GLN A 382 28.66 1.22 -12.02
C GLN A 382 28.61 2.50 -11.17
N PRO A 383 29.72 2.90 -10.52
CA PRO A 383 29.84 4.20 -9.87
C PRO A 383 29.63 5.36 -10.85
N ILE A 384 29.07 6.47 -10.36
CA ILE A 384 28.71 7.63 -11.19
C ILE A 384 29.69 8.76 -10.92
N LEU A 385 30.43 9.20 -11.94
CA LEU A 385 31.27 10.40 -11.81
C LEU A 385 30.36 11.63 -11.79
N VAL A 386 30.12 12.20 -10.61
CA VAL A 386 29.14 13.29 -10.44
C VAL A 386 29.61 14.57 -11.13
N SER A 387 28.69 15.43 -11.53
CA SER A 387 29.02 16.71 -12.15
C SER A 387 29.78 17.62 -11.19
N GLU A 388 30.39 18.64 -11.78
CA GLU A 388 31.03 19.72 -11.04
C GLU A 388 30.08 20.39 -10.03
N GLN A 389 28.84 20.64 -10.46
CA GLN A 389 27.82 21.28 -9.62
C GLN A 389 27.58 20.45 -8.36
N LEU A 390 27.38 19.14 -8.50
CA LEU A 390 27.14 18.26 -7.34
C LEU A 390 28.39 18.10 -6.47
N ALA A 391 29.57 17.97 -7.08
CA ALA A 391 30.83 17.79 -6.35
C ALA A 391 31.24 19.04 -5.54
N SER A 392 30.79 20.23 -5.94
CA SER A 392 31.08 21.49 -5.24
C SER A 392 30.28 21.68 -3.95
N ILE A 393 29.23 20.88 -3.73
CA ILE A 393 28.33 21.00 -2.59
C ILE A 393 29.04 20.45 -1.34
N PRO A 394 29.29 21.28 -0.31
CA PRO A 394 29.97 20.82 0.89
C PRO A 394 29.05 19.90 1.70
N SER A 395 29.54 18.71 2.04
CA SER A 395 28.82 17.82 2.94
C SER A 395 28.72 18.41 4.35
N SER A 396 27.60 18.18 5.02
CA SER A 396 27.36 18.60 6.40
C SER A 396 26.74 17.45 7.18
N SER A 397 27.08 17.32 8.47
CA SER A 397 26.44 16.34 9.34
C SER A 397 24.97 16.68 9.59
N GLU A 398 24.12 15.67 9.71
CA GLU A 398 22.74 15.85 10.16
C GLU A 398 22.71 16.22 11.65
N SER A 399 21.93 17.26 12.00
CA SER A 399 21.65 17.61 13.39
C SER A 399 20.20 17.27 13.70
N PHE A 400 20.00 16.51 14.78
CA PHE A 400 18.70 16.01 15.21
C PHE A 400 18.25 16.76 16.46
N SER A 401 17.01 17.24 16.47
CA SER A 401 16.43 17.91 17.63
C SER A 401 15.51 16.97 18.38
N ASN A 402 15.63 16.90 19.71
CA ASN A 402 14.75 16.12 20.60
C ASN A 402 13.40 16.82 20.88
N SER A 403 13.00 17.81 20.09
CA SER A 403 11.79 18.58 20.41
C SER A 403 10.53 17.80 20.04
N THR A 404 9.71 17.48 21.04
CA THR A 404 8.33 17.00 20.87
C THR A 404 7.41 18.06 20.24
N SER A 405 7.84 19.32 20.15
CA SER A 405 7.09 20.41 19.52
C SER A 405 7.48 20.67 18.06
N ASN A 406 8.54 20.02 17.54
CA ASN A 406 8.99 20.23 16.16
C ASN A 406 8.33 19.20 15.25
N LYS A 407 7.75 19.67 14.13
CA LYS A 407 7.22 18.83 13.05
C LYS A 407 8.27 17.89 12.41
N PHE A 408 9.55 18.08 12.71
CA PHE A 408 10.67 17.33 12.13
C PHE A 408 11.66 16.91 13.21
N TYR A 409 12.14 15.65 13.16
CA TYR A 409 13.25 15.21 13.99
C TYR A 409 14.62 15.73 13.54
N SER A 410 14.72 16.36 12.35
CA SER A 410 16.00 16.79 11.77
C SER A 410 15.91 18.11 11.00
N LYS A 411 17.06 18.80 10.91
CA LYS A 411 17.35 19.82 9.88
C LYS A 411 18.67 19.43 9.23
N ALA A 412 18.65 18.57 8.21
CA ALA A 412 19.81 18.33 7.37
C ALA A 412 20.06 19.57 6.49
N GLN A 413 21.29 20.11 6.47
CA GLN A 413 21.60 21.32 5.71
C GLN A 413 22.00 20.97 4.27
N ASN A 414 23.06 20.19 4.08
CA ASN A 414 23.59 19.79 2.76
C ASN A 414 23.78 18.27 2.65
N PRO A 415 23.53 17.69 1.47
CA PRO A 415 23.76 16.27 1.20
C PRO A 415 25.26 16.02 0.96
N ASP A 416 25.70 14.80 1.25
CA ASP A 416 27.00 14.33 0.76
C ASP A 416 26.81 13.59 -0.57
N PHE A 417 27.23 14.23 -1.65
CA PHE A 417 27.31 13.66 -3.01
C PHE A 417 28.66 13.04 -3.30
N SER A 418 29.61 13.13 -2.36
CA SER A 418 31.01 12.86 -2.60
C SER A 418 31.44 11.57 -1.91
N THR A 419 31.90 10.60 -2.69
CA THR A 419 32.75 9.51 -2.22
C THR A 419 34.01 9.58 -3.06
N CYS A 420 35.01 10.28 -2.55
CA CYS A 420 36.27 10.50 -3.27
C CYS A 420 37.46 9.77 -2.60
N LYS A 421 37.20 9.05 -1.51
CA LYS A 421 38.20 8.35 -0.70
C LYS A 421 37.65 7.01 -0.24
N PRO A 422 38.29 5.88 -0.54
CA PRO A 422 38.03 4.68 0.22
C PRO A 422 38.35 4.96 1.71
N ILE A 423 37.50 4.51 2.63
CA ILE A 423 37.60 4.82 4.08
C ILE A 423 38.91 4.29 4.71
N TYR A 424 39.70 3.49 3.98
CA TYR A 424 41.02 3.04 4.41
C TYR A 424 42.17 3.87 3.83
N LYS A 425 42.86 4.58 4.74
CA LYS A 425 44.20 5.19 4.64
C LYS A 425 44.45 6.15 3.45
N ALA A 426 43.90 7.35 3.51
CA ALA A 426 44.67 8.59 3.37
C ALA A 426 43.77 9.81 3.69
N ASP A 427 44.36 10.86 4.23
CA ASP A 427 43.72 12.14 4.49
C ASP A 427 43.78 13.03 3.23
N PHE A 428 42.76 13.85 2.97
CA PHE A 428 42.60 14.60 1.70
C PHE A 428 43.47 15.85 1.76
N SER A 429 43.79 16.28 2.99
CA SER A 429 44.79 17.30 3.26
C SER A 429 46.16 16.93 2.68
N ASP A 430 46.44 15.65 2.45
CA ASP A 430 47.66 15.18 1.80
C ASP A 430 47.56 15.09 0.28
N MET A 431 46.38 15.17 -0.35
CA MET A 431 46.30 15.15 -1.81
C MET A 431 46.77 16.48 -2.45
N ARG A 432 46.63 17.61 -1.74
CA ARG A 432 47.34 18.85 -2.08
C ARG A 432 48.87 18.69 -1.99
N LYS A 433 49.36 17.78 -1.14
CA LYS A 433 50.81 17.50 -0.97
C LYS A 433 51.33 16.40 -1.90
N ASN A 434 50.48 15.47 -2.33
CA ASN A 434 50.86 14.21 -3.00
C ASN A 434 50.30 14.04 -4.40
N ILE A 435 49.91 15.12 -5.09
CA ILE A 435 50.18 15.18 -6.52
C ILE A 435 51.72 15.18 -6.66
N LYS A 436 52.33 13.97 -6.64
CA LYS A 436 53.76 13.67 -6.48
C LYS A 436 54.62 14.79 -7.05
N SER A 437 55.38 15.48 -6.18
CA SER A 437 56.26 16.67 -6.31
C SER A 437 56.64 17.28 -7.69
N ALA A 438 56.50 16.57 -8.81
CA ALA A 438 56.71 16.98 -10.20
C ALA A 438 55.44 17.23 -11.04
N PHE A 439 54.24 16.82 -10.61
CA PHE A 439 52.99 17.13 -11.35
C PHE A 439 52.51 18.58 -11.16
N PRO A 440 52.63 19.23 -9.98
CA PRO A 440 52.20 20.61 -9.81
C PRO A 440 52.90 21.57 -10.78
N SER A 441 54.18 21.38 -11.09
CA SER A 441 54.90 22.27 -12.02
C SER A 441 54.38 22.21 -13.45
N THR A 442 54.09 21.01 -13.97
CA THR A 442 53.56 20.83 -15.34
C THR A 442 52.08 21.19 -15.43
N TRP A 443 51.28 20.85 -14.41
CA TRP A 443 49.87 21.23 -14.38
C TRP A 443 49.71 22.74 -14.19
N ASN A 444 50.53 23.37 -13.34
CA ASN A 444 50.46 24.81 -13.09
C ASN A 444 50.98 25.66 -14.25
N SER A 445 51.75 25.10 -15.19
CA SER A 445 52.14 25.81 -16.40
C SER A 445 51.02 25.86 -17.46
N LEU A 446 49.97 25.04 -17.31
CA LEU A 446 48.78 25.11 -18.17
C LEU A 446 47.93 26.33 -17.86
N THR A 447 47.40 26.95 -18.91
CA THR A 447 46.35 27.97 -18.78
C THR A 447 45.07 27.38 -18.15
N PRO A 448 44.20 28.22 -17.57
CA PRO A 448 42.88 27.79 -17.08
C PRO A 448 42.08 26.94 -18.07
N GLN A 449 42.06 27.33 -19.35
CA GLN A 449 41.34 26.59 -20.39
C GLN A 449 42.00 25.24 -20.69
N GLN A 450 43.33 25.19 -20.77
CA GLN A 450 44.05 23.93 -20.98
C GLN A 450 43.85 22.94 -19.83
N LYS A 451 43.75 23.42 -18.59
CA LYS A 451 43.42 22.57 -17.42
C LYS A 451 42.02 21.97 -17.56
N ARG A 452 41.03 22.79 -17.97
CA ARG A 452 39.66 22.32 -18.26
C ARG A 452 39.65 21.25 -19.34
N ASP A 453 40.25 21.53 -20.49
CA ASP A 453 40.24 20.63 -21.64
C ASP A 453 40.92 19.29 -21.30
N ALA A 454 42.08 19.33 -20.61
CA ALA A 454 42.77 18.13 -20.16
C ALA A 454 41.95 17.31 -19.15
N ALA A 455 41.32 17.98 -18.17
CA ALA A 455 40.49 17.30 -17.17
C ALA A 455 39.24 16.70 -17.80
N GLN A 456 38.53 17.42 -18.68
CA GLN A 456 37.35 16.91 -19.37
C GLN A 456 37.68 15.69 -20.25
N PHE A 457 38.79 15.74 -21.00
CA PHE A 457 39.27 14.60 -21.78
C PHE A 457 39.58 13.40 -20.88
N ALA A 458 40.26 13.62 -19.76
CA ALA A 458 40.59 12.57 -18.80
C ALA A 458 39.34 11.94 -18.15
N HIS A 459 38.38 12.78 -17.75
CA HIS A 459 37.10 12.32 -17.22
C HIS A 459 36.29 11.53 -18.24
N GLN A 460 36.27 11.94 -19.51
CA GLN A 460 35.56 11.21 -20.56
C GLN A 460 36.15 9.82 -20.77
N LEU A 461 37.49 9.70 -20.87
CA LEU A 461 38.14 8.40 -20.96
C LEU A 461 37.86 7.54 -19.73
N LEU A 462 37.97 8.13 -18.53
CA LEU A 462 37.69 7.45 -17.27
C LEU A 462 36.27 6.87 -17.24
N VAL A 463 35.26 7.67 -17.59
CA VAL A 463 33.89 7.16 -17.60
C VAL A 463 33.68 6.11 -18.68
N THR A 464 34.28 6.26 -19.87
CA THR A 464 34.24 5.19 -20.88
C THR A 464 34.77 3.87 -20.30
N ARG A 465 35.93 3.88 -19.62
CA ARG A 465 36.48 2.66 -19.00
C ARG A 465 35.58 2.09 -17.91
N VAL A 466 35.08 2.94 -17.01
CA VAL A 466 34.13 2.51 -15.96
C VAL A 466 32.89 1.83 -16.56
N GLN A 467 32.41 2.29 -17.72
CA GLN A 467 31.23 1.72 -18.39
C GLN A 467 31.55 0.50 -19.27
N GLU A 468 32.83 0.25 -19.59
CA GLU A 468 33.28 -0.95 -20.30
C GLU A 468 33.42 -2.17 -19.38
N GLU A 469 33.58 -1.95 -18.06
CA GLU A 469 33.75 -3.02 -17.09
C GLU A 469 32.49 -3.89 -16.97
N GLU A 470 32.55 -5.15 -17.42
CA GLU A 470 31.38 -6.03 -17.43
C GLU A 470 30.88 -6.41 -16.02
N SER A 471 31.80 -6.46 -15.05
CA SER A 471 31.51 -6.73 -13.64
C SER A 471 31.15 -5.43 -12.89
N PRO A 472 30.35 -5.51 -11.80
CA PRO A 472 30.04 -4.34 -10.99
C PRO A 472 31.31 -3.80 -10.34
N LEU A 473 31.64 -2.53 -10.62
CA LEU A 473 32.77 -1.88 -9.97
C LEU A 473 32.38 -1.40 -8.57
N LYS A 474 33.21 -1.77 -7.59
CA LYS A 474 33.13 -1.17 -6.26
C LYS A 474 33.91 0.12 -6.23
N PHE A 475 33.50 1.00 -5.34
CA PHE A 475 34.23 2.24 -5.10
C PHE A 475 35.67 1.99 -4.57
N THR A 476 35.86 0.95 -3.75
CA THR A 476 37.19 0.50 -3.29
C THR A 476 38.07 -0.06 -4.38
N ASP A 477 37.48 -0.47 -5.50
CA ASP A 477 38.18 -1.19 -6.54
C ASP A 477 38.58 -0.26 -7.71
N LEU A 478 38.02 0.97 -7.77
CA LEU A 478 38.28 1.95 -8.82
C LEU A 478 39.78 2.21 -9.10
N ASP A 479 40.61 2.21 -8.06
CA ASP A 479 42.05 2.49 -8.17
C ASP A 479 42.92 1.23 -8.33
N LEU A 480 42.31 0.03 -8.37
CA LEU A 480 43.04 -1.21 -8.62
C LEU A 480 43.40 -1.32 -10.11
N VAL A 481 44.50 -2.02 -10.40
CA VAL A 481 44.95 -2.33 -11.77
C VAL A 481 44.85 -3.83 -11.98
N GLY A 482 44.32 -4.26 -13.12
CA GLY A 482 44.00 -5.64 -13.45
C GLY A 482 42.61 -6.05 -12.98
N ASN A 483 42.39 -7.36 -12.86
CA ASN A 483 41.08 -7.94 -12.52
C ASN A 483 40.49 -7.25 -11.29
N ASN A 484 39.33 -6.60 -11.48
CA ASN A 484 38.46 -5.88 -10.53
C ASN A 484 38.57 -4.35 -10.51
N GLY A 485 39.57 -3.73 -11.15
CA GLY A 485 39.71 -2.27 -11.17
C GLY A 485 39.41 -1.63 -12.53
N VAL A 486 39.70 -0.33 -12.68
CA VAL A 486 39.52 0.39 -13.95
C VAL A 486 40.80 0.29 -14.78
N ASP A 487 40.81 -0.56 -15.79
CA ASP A 487 41.97 -0.76 -16.66
C ASP A 487 42.00 0.20 -17.86
N GLY A 488 43.20 0.39 -18.43
CA GLY A 488 43.33 1.02 -19.76
C GLY A 488 43.14 2.53 -19.82
N LEU A 489 43.40 3.27 -18.73
CA LEU A 489 43.43 4.75 -18.69
C LEU A 489 44.65 5.38 -19.43
N THR A 490 45.14 4.72 -20.46
CA THR A 490 46.34 5.16 -21.20
C THR A 490 46.02 6.35 -22.10
N PHE A 491 46.59 7.50 -21.76
CA PHE A 491 46.59 8.71 -22.55
C PHE A 491 47.73 8.68 -23.58
N THR A 492 47.43 9.04 -24.82
CA THR A 492 48.42 9.14 -25.92
C THR A 492 48.53 10.55 -26.47
N ASN A 493 47.40 11.26 -26.58
CA ASN A 493 47.31 12.64 -27.03
C ASN A 493 46.17 13.32 -26.26
N ILE A 494 46.36 14.59 -25.89
CA ILE A 494 45.35 15.40 -25.19
C ILE A 494 45.01 16.59 -26.09
N PRO A 495 43.76 16.75 -26.53
CA PRO A 495 43.35 17.87 -27.38
C PRO A 495 43.69 19.23 -26.76
N ASN A 496 44.00 20.22 -27.60
CA ASN A 496 44.25 21.61 -27.20
C ASN A 496 45.43 21.85 -26.24
N ILE A 497 46.32 20.86 -26.09
CA ILE A 497 47.56 20.99 -25.33
C ILE A 497 48.74 21.23 -26.29
N PRO A 498 49.61 22.24 -26.04
CA PRO A 498 50.80 22.48 -26.85
C PRO A 498 51.74 21.26 -26.84
N SER A 499 52.35 20.95 -27.99
CA SER A 499 53.25 19.81 -28.14
C SER A 499 54.43 19.83 -27.14
N SER A 500 54.89 21.01 -26.72
CA SER A 500 55.96 21.18 -25.74
C SER A 500 55.60 20.71 -24.32
N LEU A 501 54.31 20.66 -23.98
CA LEU A 501 53.81 20.21 -22.67
C LEU A 501 53.17 18.82 -22.71
N GLN A 502 52.84 18.34 -23.92
CA GLN A 502 52.07 17.12 -24.14
C GLN A 502 52.74 15.86 -23.59
N THR A 503 54.01 15.63 -23.90
CA THR A 503 54.75 14.43 -23.43
C THR A 503 54.78 14.32 -21.91
N ASN A 504 55.08 15.43 -21.22
CA ASN A 504 55.15 15.44 -19.77
C ASN A 504 53.76 15.32 -19.12
N LEU A 505 52.74 15.95 -19.70
CA LEU A 505 51.37 15.85 -19.20
C LEU A 505 50.81 14.44 -19.35
N VAL A 506 50.99 13.82 -20.53
CA VAL A 506 50.58 12.44 -20.79
C VAL A 506 51.27 11.46 -19.84
N ALA A 507 52.60 11.56 -19.69
CA ALA A 507 53.35 10.70 -18.78
C ALA A 507 52.85 10.84 -17.32
N LYS A 508 52.39 12.04 -16.94
CA LYS A 508 51.85 12.31 -15.62
C LYS A 508 50.43 11.80 -15.43
N LEU A 509 49.52 12.02 -16.37
CA LEU A 509 48.16 11.47 -16.31
C LEU A 509 48.18 9.93 -16.27
N ASN A 510 49.06 9.29 -17.05
CA ASN A 510 49.26 7.83 -17.02
C ASN A 510 49.80 7.30 -15.67
N SER A 511 50.22 8.17 -14.75
CA SER A 511 50.71 7.79 -13.43
C SER A 511 49.69 7.97 -12.30
N LEU A 512 48.51 8.50 -12.64
CA LEU A 512 47.42 8.76 -11.70
C LEU A 512 46.47 7.55 -11.64
N THR A 513 45.88 7.38 -10.46
CA THR A 513 44.76 6.47 -10.22
C THR A 513 43.43 7.03 -10.76
N ALA A 514 42.39 6.21 -10.82
CA ALA A 514 41.06 6.62 -11.28
C ALA A 514 40.48 7.75 -10.42
N ASN A 515 40.60 7.65 -9.10
CA ASN A 515 40.15 8.70 -8.17
C ASN A 515 40.98 9.98 -8.28
N GLU A 516 42.30 9.87 -8.49
CA GLU A 516 43.15 11.04 -8.75
C GLU A 516 42.80 11.73 -10.07
N ILE A 517 42.42 10.95 -11.09
CA ILE A 517 41.92 11.47 -12.37
C ILE A 517 40.58 12.17 -12.17
N ALA A 518 39.63 11.56 -11.45
CA ALA A 518 38.34 12.18 -11.13
C ALA A 518 38.50 13.50 -10.35
N ALA A 519 39.50 13.57 -9.47
CA ALA A 519 39.75 14.74 -8.63
C ALA A 519 40.70 15.78 -9.26
N LEU A 520 40.98 15.70 -10.56
CA LEU A 520 41.84 16.67 -11.26
C LEU A 520 41.30 18.09 -11.08
N PRO A 521 42.10 19.03 -10.52
CA PRO A 521 41.62 20.37 -10.24
C PRO A 521 41.65 21.24 -11.51
N TYR A 522 40.49 21.75 -11.90
CA TYR A 522 40.37 22.68 -13.02
C TYR A 522 39.47 23.88 -12.65
N PRO A 523 39.59 25.03 -13.32
CA PRO A 523 38.72 26.17 -13.08
C PRO A 523 37.39 25.98 -13.81
N ASP A 524 36.26 26.19 -13.13
CA ASP A 524 34.93 26.21 -13.73
C ASP A 524 34.73 27.41 -14.68
N ALA A 525 33.52 27.54 -15.24
CA ALA A 525 33.13 28.69 -16.06
C ALA A 525 33.21 30.04 -15.30
N SER A 526 33.15 30.00 -13.97
CA SER A 526 33.19 31.15 -13.06
C SER A 526 34.60 31.43 -12.49
N GLY A 527 35.60 30.59 -12.81
CA GLY A 527 36.98 30.68 -12.32
C GLY A 527 37.25 30.00 -10.98
N ASN A 528 36.27 29.33 -10.35
CA ASN A 528 36.49 28.58 -9.11
C ASN A 528 37.18 27.26 -9.41
N THR A 529 38.09 26.82 -8.53
CA THR A 529 38.70 25.50 -8.67
C THR A 529 37.72 24.43 -8.22
N VAL A 530 37.47 23.46 -9.09
CA VAL A 530 36.55 22.35 -8.87
C VAL A 530 37.27 21.01 -8.98
N GLN A 531 36.73 20.01 -8.30
CA GLN A 531 37.19 18.62 -8.33
C GLN A 531 35.94 17.73 -8.37
N ARG A 532 35.97 16.63 -9.11
CA ARG A 532 34.83 15.70 -9.22
C ARG A 532 35.10 14.44 -8.40
N CYS A 533 34.03 13.69 -8.13
CA CYS A 533 34.09 12.46 -7.34
C CYS A 533 33.07 11.44 -7.84
N PHE A 534 33.17 10.22 -7.34
CA PHE A 534 32.18 9.19 -7.64
C PHE A 534 31.09 9.14 -6.56
N ALA A 535 29.86 8.96 -7.00
CA ALA A 535 28.79 8.39 -6.18
C ALA A 535 28.79 6.85 -6.33
N PRO A 536 28.38 6.08 -5.32
CA PRO A 536 28.28 4.62 -5.40
C PRO A 536 27.30 4.19 -6.50
N ALA A 537 27.39 2.92 -6.91
CA ALA A 537 26.46 2.35 -7.88
C ALA A 537 24.99 2.45 -7.40
N PRO A 538 24.04 2.81 -8.28
CA PRO A 538 22.61 2.80 -7.96
C PRO A 538 22.07 1.46 -7.45
N LEU A 539 22.47 0.36 -8.09
CA LEU A 539 22.01 -0.99 -7.81
C LEU A 539 23.19 -1.91 -7.55
N THR A 540 23.11 -2.67 -6.46
CA THR A 540 24.13 -3.66 -6.09
C THR A 540 23.45 -4.92 -5.62
N ASP A 541 23.83 -6.07 -6.17
CA ASP A 541 23.35 -7.34 -5.66
C ASP A 541 24.21 -7.82 -4.49
N ILE A 542 23.53 -8.35 -3.48
CA ILE A 542 24.09 -8.84 -2.23
C ILE A 542 23.75 -10.32 -2.15
N GLY A 543 24.71 -11.14 -1.73
CA GLY A 543 24.53 -12.58 -1.50
C GLY A 543 24.81 -13.48 -2.70
N ARG A 544 25.51 -12.99 -3.73
CA ARG A 544 25.95 -13.82 -4.87
C ARG A 544 27.42 -14.20 -4.73
N ASP A 545 27.69 -15.48 -4.53
CA ASP A 545 29.02 -16.00 -4.21
C ASP A 545 29.26 -17.46 -4.64
N ALA A 546 28.31 -18.39 -4.42
CA ALA A 546 28.34 -19.79 -4.84
C ALA A 546 26.96 -20.46 -4.67
N SER A 547 26.79 -21.69 -5.17
CA SER A 547 25.56 -22.50 -4.93
C SER A 547 25.24 -22.74 -3.45
N ASN A 548 26.21 -22.58 -2.55
CA ASN A 548 26.07 -22.83 -1.11
C ASN A 548 26.17 -21.58 -0.22
N HIS A 549 26.28 -20.38 -0.77
CA HIS A 549 26.30 -19.11 -0.01
C HIS A 549 27.36 -18.92 1.07
N ASN A 550 28.49 -19.61 0.94
CA ASN A 550 29.53 -19.66 1.98
C ASN A 550 30.82 -18.87 1.66
N LYS A 551 30.87 -18.08 0.59
CA LYS A 551 32.08 -17.35 0.18
C LYS A 551 31.89 -15.82 0.23
N PRO A 552 32.82 -15.07 0.84
CA PRO A 552 32.87 -13.60 0.72
C PRO A 552 32.90 -13.16 -0.76
N PRO A 553 32.39 -11.97 -1.12
CA PRO A 553 32.31 -10.79 -0.23
C PRO A 553 30.90 -10.25 0.08
N PHE A 554 29.81 -10.82 -0.44
CA PHE A 554 28.48 -10.19 -0.40
C PHE A 554 27.43 -10.87 0.49
N ARG A 555 27.79 -11.75 1.41
CA ARG A 555 26.84 -12.44 2.30
C ARG A 555 26.07 -11.51 3.26
N PHE A 556 24.73 -11.46 3.19
CA PHE A 556 23.86 -10.89 4.23
C PHE A 556 23.10 -12.00 4.95
N PHE A 557 23.00 -11.95 6.28
CA PHE A 557 22.51 -13.07 7.09
C PHE A 557 21.38 -12.65 8.04
N ASN A 558 20.15 -13.06 7.78
CA ASN A 558 19.03 -12.74 8.66
C ASN A 558 18.99 -13.73 9.84
N ASN A 559 19.37 -13.29 11.05
CA ASN A 559 19.48 -14.13 12.24
C ASN A 559 18.14 -14.61 12.80
N ARG A 560 17.02 -13.97 12.44
CA ARG A 560 15.67 -14.30 12.94
C ARG A 560 15.10 -15.54 12.27
N GLU A 561 15.51 -15.81 11.04
CA GLU A 561 14.94 -16.88 10.22
C GLU A 561 15.36 -18.29 10.69
N ASN A 562 14.66 -19.32 10.19
CA ASN A 562 14.96 -20.74 10.44
C ASN A 562 15.01 -21.12 11.93
N ASP A 563 13.94 -20.78 12.68
CA ASP A 563 13.85 -21.00 14.13
C ASP A 563 15.08 -20.47 14.89
N ASN A 564 15.49 -19.24 14.57
CA ASN A 564 16.65 -18.56 15.17
C ASN A 564 18.03 -19.18 14.82
N ASN A 565 18.09 -20.04 13.81
CA ASN A 565 19.36 -20.52 13.24
C ASN A 565 19.90 -19.61 12.13
N GLY A 566 19.07 -18.67 11.67
CA GLY A 566 19.35 -17.70 10.63
C GLY A 566 19.25 -18.24 9.21
N ARG A 567 19.21 -17.31 8.24
CA ARG A 567 19.17 -17.61 6.79
C ARG A 567 20.02 -16.61 6.02
N ASP A 568 20.78 -17.11 5.07
CA ASP A 568 21.47 -16.28 4.08
C ASP A 568 20.47 -15.66 3.11
N MET A 569 20.56 -14.35 2.99
CA MET A 569 19.69 -13.57 2.13
C MET A 569 20.46 -13.07 0.92
N ARG A 570 19.79 -13.14 -0.23
CA ARG A 570 20.18 -12.51 -1.49
C ARG A 570 19.32 -11.26 -1.67
N LEU A 571 19.96 -10.11 -1.63
CA LEU A 571 19.25 -8.83 -1.68
C LEU A 571 19.62 -8.07 -2.95
N LEU A 572 18.67 -7.39 -3.55
CA LEU A 572 18.99 -6.28 -4.46
C LEU A 572 18.97 -4.98 -3.64
N GLN A 573 20.14 -4.36 -3.50
CA GLN A 573 20.28 -3.07 -2.85
C GLN A 573 19.99 -1.94 -3.84
N ILE A 574 19.16 -0.99 -3.41
CA ILE A 574 18.78 0.21 -4.15
C ILE A 574 19.25 1.42 -3.35
N ASN A 575 20.23 2.13 -3.90
CA ASN A 575 20.73 3.38 -3.35
C ASN A 575 19.91 4.54 -3.93
N ILE A 576 18.98 5.09 -3.14
CA ILE A 576 18.01 6.10 -3.60
C ILE A 576 18.71 7.36 -4.10
N LYS A 577 19.76 7.79 -3.39
CA LYS A 577 20.56 8.95 -3.77
C LYS A 577 21.25 8.72 -5.11
N SER A 578 21.99 7.61 -5.27
CA SER A 578 22.69 7.29 -6.51
C SER A 578 21.73 7.06 -7.68
N LEU A 579 20.57 6.43 -7.45
CA LEU A 579 19.54 6.24 -8.46
C LEU A 579 19.00 7.58 -8.97
N THR A 580 18.79 8.54 -8.07
CA THR A 580 18.36 9.90 -8.43
C THR A 580 19.43 10.66 -9.21
N ILE A 581 20.70 10.54 -8.82
CA ILE A 581 21.84 11.12 -9.56
C ILE A 581 21.93 10.50 -10.96
N TRP A 582 21.84 9.17 -11.06
CA TRP A 582 21.90 8.47 -12.34
C TRP A 582 20.78 8.92 -13.28
N ASN A 583 19.57 9.07 -12.77
CA ASN A 583 18.45 9.57 -13.58
C ASN A 583 18.62 11.02 -14.04
N TYR A 584 19.47 11.83 -13.39
CA TYR A 584 19.66 13.24 -13.75
C TYR A 584 20.89 13.46 -14.64
N GLU A 585 22.03 12.86 -14.29
CA GLU A 585 23.32 13.10 -14.95
C GLU A 585 24.09 11.81 -15.25
N GLY A 586 23.47 10.65 -15.09
CA GLY A 586 24.05 9.36 -15.43
C GLY A 586 24.37 9.24 -16.92
N ILE A 587 25.35 8.40 -17.22
CA ILE A 587 25.78 8.08 -18.57
C ILE A 587 26.01 6.58 -18.70
N TYR A 588 25.71 6.04 -19.87
CA TYR A 588 25.84 4.62 -20.19
C TYR A 588 26.49 4.43 -21.56
N LEU A 589 27.13 3.29 -21.77
CA LEU A 589 27.79 2.96 -23.03
C LEU A 589 26.85 2.19 -23.95
N ASP A 590 26.50 2.77 -25.10
CA ASP A 590 25.71 2.11 -26.15
C ASP A 590 26.59 1.82 -27.36
N GLY A 591 27.04 0.57 -27.47
CA GLY A 591 28.11 0.19 -28.38
C GLY A 591 29.43 0.85 -27.97
N SER A 592 29.91 1.82 -28.74
CA SER A 592 31.14 2.58 -28.44
C SER A 592 30.88 4.03 -28.03
N GLN A 593 29.61 4.43 -27.90
CA GLN A 593 29.22 5.83 -27.66
C GLN A 593 28.62 5.98 -26.27
N LEU A 594 29.11 6.96 -25.51
CA LEU A 594 28.48 7.38 -24.26
C LEU A 594 27.16 8.10 -24.57
N LYS A 595 26.09 7.66 -23.92
CA LYS A 595 24.75 8.26 -23.99
C LYS A 595 24.29 8.70 -22.60
N SER A 596 23.45 9.72 -22.57
CA SER A 596 22.87 10.23 -21.33
C SER A 596 21.72 9.36 -20.84
N ALA A 597 21.70 9.07 -19.54
CA ALA A 597 20.60 8.42 -18.84
C ALA A 597 19.52 9.40 -18.34
N ASN A 598 19.63 10.68 -18.69
CA ASN A 598 18.78 11.73 -18.17
C ASN A 598 17.29 11.43 -18.41
N GLN A 599 16.52 11.43 -17.32
CA GLN A 599 15.08 11.16 -17.24
C GLN A 599 14.64 9.79 -17.75
N LEU A 600 15.51 8.77 -17.75
CA LEU A 600 15.12 7.42 -18.16
C LEU A 600 14.24 6.67 -17.15
N LEU A 601 14.33 6.98 -15.86
CA LEU A 601 13.50 6.37 -14.81
C LEU A 601 12.26 7.19 -14.51
N PHE A 602 12.42 8.52 -14.47
CA PHE A 602 11.32 9.46 -14.23
C PHE A 602 11.69 10.84 -14.78
N LYS A 603 10.68 11.58 -15.22
CA LYS A 603 10.84 12.98 -15.62
C LYS A 603 11.21 13.81 -14.39
N THR A 604 12.10 14.78 -14.53
CA THR A 604 12.45 15.66 -13.40
C THR A 604 11.64 16.96 -13.41
N ALA A 605 11.38 17.46 -12.20
CA ALA A 605 10.79 18.77 -11.98
C ALA A 605 11.83 19.87 -12.17
N PRO A 606 11.42 21.09 -12.58
CA PRO A 606 12.30 22.24 -12.56
C PRO A 606 12.86 22.49 -11.16
N ALA A 607 14.03 23.13 -11.08
CA ALA A 607 14.64 23.54 -9.82
C ALA A 607 13.70 24.46 -9.02
N ASP A 608 13.50 24.13 -7.73
CA ASP A 608 12.67 24.91 -6.80
C ASP A 608 13.55 25.70 -5.82
N ASN A 609 13.66 27.00 -6.05
CA ASN A 609 14.44 27.90 -5.19
C ASN A 609 13.84 28.09 -3.78
N LYS A 610 12.61 27.62 -3.51
CA LYS A 610 12.02 27.63 -2.16
C LYS A 610 12.37 26.38 -1.36
N ALA A 611 12.75 25.29 -2.02
CA ALA A 611 13.19 24.09 -1.35
C ALA A 611 14.53 24.33 -0.62
N PRO A 612 14.87 23.53 0.41
CA PRO A 612 16.15 23.64 1.09
C PRO A 612 17.32 23.63 0.11
N ALA A 613 18.25 24.57 0.25
CA ALA A 613 19.40 24.69 -0.64
C ALA A 613 20.11 23.35 -0.83
N ASN A 614 20.50 23.01 -2.07
CA ASN A 614 21.15 21.74 -2.44
C ASN A 614 20.28 20.48 -2.29
N SER A 615 18.97 20.58 -2.02
CA SER A 615 18.05 19.43 -2.13
C SER A 615 17.85 19.04 -3.60
N PHE A 616 17.52 17.79 -3.88
CA PHE A 616 17.05 17.30 -5.17
C PHE A 616 16.00 18.23 -5.79
N GLN A 617 15.05 18.73 -5.00
CA GLN A 617 14.03 19.67 -5.45
C GLN A 617 14.68 21.01 -5.85
N ALA A 618 15.57 21.56 -5.02
CA ALA A 618 16.30 22.80 -5.34
C ALA A 618 17.26 22.65 -6.54
N LEU A 619 17.72 21.43 -6.82
CA LEU A 619 18.64 21.12 -7.91
C LEU A 619 17.93 20.68 -9.21
N GLY A 620 16.60 20.54 -9.20
CA GLY A 620 15.84 20.06 -10.37
C GLY A 620 16.01 18.56 -10.66
N MET A 621 16.36 17.78 -9.63
CA MET A 621 16.59 16.33 -9.69
C MET A 621 15.38 15.52 -9.20
N ALA A 622 14.39 16.17 -8.58
CA ALA A 622 13.21 15.51 -8.07
C ALA A 622 12.27 15.05 -9.20
N ALA A 623 11.53 13.98 -8.99
CA ALA A 623 10.55 13.44 -9.90
C ALA A 623 9.38 14.41 -10.09
N ARG A 624 9.02 14.67 -11.35
CA ARG A 624 7.79 15.34 -11.74
C ARG A 624 6.79 14.27 -12.12
N ASP A 625 6.26 13.60 -11.11
CA ASP A 625 5.22 12.60 -11.29
C ASP A 625 3.93 13.05 -10.61
N THR A 626 2.82 12.97 -11.35
CA THR A 626 1.46 13.28 -10.87
C THR A 626 0.49 12.14 -11.18
N SER A 627 0.95 10.95 -11.60
CA SER A 627 0.09 9.76 -11.53
C SER A 627 -0.06 9.32 -10.10
N ASP A 628 -1.26 8.88 -9.73
CA ASP A 628 -1.53 8.23 -8.45
C ASP A 628 -0.97 8.99 -7.22
N ASP A 629 -1.03 10.33 -7.30
CA ASP A 629 -0.56 11.30 -6.30
C ASP A 629 0.96 11.18 -5.98
N GLY A 630 1.77 10.65 -6.90
CA GLY A 630 3.24 10.72 -6.89
C GLY A 630 3.96 9.45 -7.34
N LEU A 631 5.24 9.33 -6.99
CA LEU A 631 6.10 8.26 -7.53
C LEU A 631 5.90 6.93 -6.79
N VAL A 632 5.63 5.87 -7.52
CA VAL A 632 5.48 4.50 -7.00
C VAL A 632 6.53 3.58 -7.61
N MET A 633 7.35 2.96 -6.74
CA MET A 633 8.30 1.91 -7.12
C MET A 633 7.83 0.55 -6.59
N TYR A 634 7.76 -0.44 -7.47
CA TYR A 634 7.41 -1.81 -7.11
C TYR A 634 8.60 -2.76 -7.31
N LEU A 635 8.90 -3.56 -6.30
CA LEU A 635 10.06 -4.44 -6.23
C LEU A 635 9.62 -5.89 -6.08
N THR A 636 10.04 -6.77 -6.98
CA THR A 636 9.62 -8.18 -6.97
C THR A 636 10.67 -9.12 -7.54
N ILE A 637 10.43 -10.41 -7.37
CA ILE A 637 11.21 -11.51 -7.92
C ILE A 637 10.25 -12.50 -8.59
N ASP A 638 10.70 -13.08 -9.71
CA ASP A 638 9.91 -14.09 -10.41
C ASP A 638 9.75 -15.37 -9.60
N SER A 639 8.62 -15.58 -8.94
CA SER A 639 8.38 -16.82 -8.21
C SER A 639 8.23 -18.04 -9.12
N ASN A 640 7.93 -17.88 -10.41
CA ASN A 640 7.88 -19.00 -11.35
C ASN A 640 9.28 -19.49 -11.71
N SER A 641 10.20 -18.56 -11.95
CA SER A 641 11.60 -18.88 -12.26
C SER A 641 12.42 -19.21 -11.00
N TYR A 642 12.07 -18.60 -9.86
CA TYR A 642 12.72 -18.76 -8.56
C TYR A 642 11.70 -19.23 -7.53
N THR A 643 11.35 -20.52 -7.57
CA THR A 643 10.27 -21.09 -6.76
C THR A 643 10.39 -20.85 -5.26
N ASN A 644 11.60 -20.82 -4.71
CA ASN A 644 11.84 -20.50 -3.29
C ASN A 644 11.35 -19.08 -2.93
N ALA A 645 11.32 -18.16 -3.88
CA ALA A 645 10.86 -16.79 -3.65
C ALA A 645 9.35 -16.70 -3.37
N GLY A 646 8.56 -17.66 -3.87
CA GLY A 646 7.13 -17.75 -3.57
C GLY A 646 6.82 -18.44 -2.24
N GLY A 647 7.82 -19.01 -1.55
CA GLY A 647 7.62 -19.77 -0.33
C GLY A 647 7.95 -19.00 0.96
N ASN A 648 7.59 -19.61 2.09
CA ASN A 648 7.90 -19.12 3.45
C ASN A 648 9.35 -19.29 3.92
N THR A 649 10.22 -19.73 3.01
CA THR A 649 11.65 -19.84 3.23
C THR A 649 12.44 -19.00 2.22
N SER A 650 11.79 -18.01 1.58
CA SER A 650 12.41 -17.15 0.59
C SER A 650 13.73 -16.57 1.11
N PRO A 651 14.86 -16.85 0.44
CA PRO A 651 16.14 -16.23 0.74
C PRO A 651 16.28 -14.88 0.02
N TYR A 652 15.21 -14.25 -0.46
CA TYR A 652 15.27 -13.05 -1.28
C TYR A 652 14.70 -11.82 -0.56
N GLY A 653 15.09 -10.63 -1.02
CA GLY A 653 14.56 -9.36 -0.52
C GLY A 653 15.23 -8.16 -1.17
N PHE A 654 14.91 -6.98 -0.66
CA PHE A 654 15.42 -5.70 -1.16
C PHE A 654 15.99 -4.87 -0.04
N ALA A 655 17.08 -4.16 -0.29
CA ALA A 655 17.64 -3.21 0.65
C ALA A 655 17.50 -1.78 0.11
N ILE A 656 16.93 -0.89 0.91
CA ILE A 656 16.77 0.53 0.56
C ILE A 656 17.76 1.33 1.38
N VAL A 657 18.69 2.01 0.71
CA VAL A 657 19.83 2.67 1.36
C VAL A 657 20.01 4.11 0.89
N GLU A 658 20.72 4.91 1.69
CA GLU A 658 21.01 6.33 1.39
C GLU A 658 19.71 7.12 1.05
N GLY A 659 18.60 6.79 1.74
CA GLY A 659 17.28 7.37 1.53
C GLY A 659 16.98 8.59 2.42
N ASN A 660 17.99 9.23 2.98
CA ASN A 660 17.83 10.42 3.83
C ASN A 660 17.16 11.58 3.08
N GLN A 661 17.29 11.59 1.75
CA GLN A 661 16.51 12.43 0.86
C GLN A 661 15.84 11.60 -0.25
N LEU A 662 14.58 11.90 -0.53
CA LEU A 662 13.77 11.20 -1.54
C LEU A 662 13.58 12.05 -2.81
N PRO A 663 13.44 11.40 -3.99
CA PRO A 663 13.18 12.07 -5.26
C PRO A 663 11.74 12.57 -5.44
N GLY A 664 10.77 12.17 -4.61
CA GLY A 664 9.39 12.70 -4.68
C GLY A 664 9.33 14.22 -4.44
N LEU A 665 8.24 14.89 -4.82
CA LEU A 665 8.02 16.28 -4.39
C LEU A 665 7.37 16.28 -3.01
N GLY A 666 6.95 17.45 -2.54
CA GLY A 666 6.22 17.64 -1.29
C GLY A 666 5.33 18.85 -1.37
N SER A 667 4.61 19.10 -0.28
CA SER A 667 3.51 20.06 -0.24
C SER A 667 3.91 21.53 -0.39
N ASP A 668 5.17 21.88 -0.08
CA ASP A 668 5.66 23.26 -0.09
C ASP A 668 6.28 23.72 -1.44
N ASN A 669 6.23 22.89 -2.50
CA ASN A 669 6.86 23.22 -3.78
C ASN A 669 5.99 24.15 -4.66
N ALA A 670 6.59 25.24 -5.15
CA ALA A 670 5.92 26.23 -6.01
C ALA A 670 5.38 25.69 -7.35
N PHE A 671 5.89 24.54 -7.82
CA PHE A 671 5.44 23.88 -9.05
C PHE A 671 4.27 22.92 -8.85
N ASN A 672 3.82 22.67 -7.62
CA ASN A 672 2.76 21.68 -7.32
C ASN A 672 1.77 22.13 -6.23
N LEU A 673 1.28 23.36 -6.32
CA LEU A 673 0.28 23.93 -5.38
C LEU A 673 -1.02 23.12 -5.25
N ASN A 674 -1.32 22.24 -6.22
CA ASN A 674 -2.57 21.49 -6.27
C ASN A 674 -2.45 20.04 -5.79
N ASP A 675 -1.25 19.48 -5.64
CA ASP A 675 -1.07 18.05 -5.31
C ASP A 675 0.35 17.77 -4.78
N PRO A 676 0.52 17.43 -3.48
CA PRO A 676 1.84 17.00 -3.01
C PRO A 676 2.09 15.59 -3.47
N THR A 677 3.09 15.45 -4.32
CA THR A 677 3.51 14.14 -4.79
C THR A 677 4.50 13.57 -3.78
N GLY A 678 4.70 12.26 -3.71
CA GLY A 678 5.56 11.62 -2.71
C GLY A 678 6.39 10.47 -3.27
N LEU A 679 6.78 9.54 -2.40
CA LEU A 679 7.39 8.27 -2.81
C LEU A 679 6.82 7.09 -2.04
N THR A 680 6.31 6.11 -2.77
CA THR A 680 5.93 4.81 -2.22
C THR A 680 6.79 3.70 -2.80
N ILE A 681 7.37 2.89 -1.93
CA ILE A 681 8.11 1.68 -2.31
C ILE A 681 7.33 0.47 -1.84
N ALA A 682 6.85 -0.36 -2.77
CA ALA A 682 6.11 -1.58 -2.48
C ALA A 682 6.92 -2.82 -2.90
N SER A 683 6.83 -3.90 -2.13
CA SER A 683 7.43 -5.19 -2.47
C SER A 683 6.59 -6.36 -1.98
N ASP A 684 6.55 -7.42 -2.78
CA ASP A 684 6.07 -8.74 -2.36
C ASP A 684 7.12 -9.55 -1.58
N GLN A 685 8.32 -8.99 -1.34
CA GLN A 685 9.38 -9.62 -0.54
C GLN A 685 9.73 -8.76 0.68
N ALA A 686 10.65 -9.25 1.50
CA ALA A 686 11.16 -8.52 2.65
C ALA A 686 11.99 -7.28 2.21
N VAL A 687 11.78 -6.17 2.92
CA VAL A 687 12.53 -4.93 2.73
C VAL A 687 13.43 -4.67 3.94
N TYR A 688 14.68 -4.30 3.67
CA TYR A 688 15.69 -3.89 4.65
C TYR A 688 15.95 -2.40 4.47
N LEU A 689 15.31 -1.58 5.29
CA LEU A 689 15.50 -0.13 5.28
C LEU A 689 16.73 0.22 6.12
N GLN A 690 17.69 0.89 5.49
CA GLN A 690 18.95 1.25 6.12
C GLN A 690 19.03 2.76 6.35
N GLY A 691 19.47 3.11 7.56
CA GLY A 691 19.96 4.45 7.90
C GLY A 691 18.87 5.50 8.06
N ASP A 692 19.29 6.76 8.06
CA ASP A 692 18.36 7.87 8.09
C ASP A 692 17.52 7.89 6.82
N TYR A 693 16.21 8.09 6.97
CA TYR A 693 15.26 8.03 5.86
C TYR A 693 14.30 9.22 5.89
N ASN A 694 14.21 9.92 4.76
CA ASN A 694 13.31 11.06 4.57
C ASN A 694 13.50 12.16 5.63
N THR A 695 14.75 12.50 5.95
CA THR A 695 15.15 13.47 6.99
C THR A 695 15.45 14.86 6.42
N ARG A 696 15.50 14.99 5.09
CA ARG A 696 15.81 16.22 4.37
C ARG A 696 14.74 16.56 3.34
N ASN A 697 14.16 17.76 3.49
CA ASN A 697 12.99 18.17 2.71
C ASN A 697 11.96 17.02 2.71
N LYS A 698 11.41 16.74 3.89
CA LYS A 698 10.55 15.57 4.12
C LYS A 698 9.42 15.53 3.10
N GLN A 699 9.19 14.37 2.52
CA GLN A 699 8.12 14.12 1.56
C GLN A 699 7.08 13.14 2.11
N PRO A 700 5.84 13.12 1.59
CA PRO A 700 4.94 11.99 1.81
C PRO A 700 5.61 10.70 1.36
N ALA A 701 5.86 9.77 2.29
CA ALA A 701 6.60 8.56 1.99
C ALA A 701 6.05 7.32 2.68
N SER A 702 6.01 6.19 1.95
CA SER A 702 5.65 4.88 2.50
C SER A 702 6.52 3.74 1.98
N ILE A 703 6.71 2.73 2.84
CA ILE A 703 7.29 1.44 2.46
C ILE A 703 6.28 0.35 2.79
N LEU A 704 5.92 -0.42 1.77
CA LEU A 704 5.03 -1.57 1.85
C LEU A 704 5.81 -2.83 1.49
N SER A 705 5.74 -3.86 2.33
CA SER A 705 6.58 -5.05 2.15
C SER A 705 5.95 -6.29 2.77
N ASP A 706 6.43 -7.48 2.40
CA ASP A 706 6.10 -8.72 3.12
C ASP A 706 6.47 -8.61 4.61
N SER A 707 7.74 -8.26 4.88
CA SER A 707 8.22 -7.94 6.20
C SER A 707 9.23 -6.79 6.15
N LEU A 708 9.20 -5.96 7.19
CA LEU A 708 10.03 -4.77 7.28
C LEU A 708 11.18 -4.97 8.27
N ASN A 709 12.40 -4.72 7.81
CA ASN A 709 13.62 -4.86 8.59
C ASN A 709 14.35 -3.51 8.62
N VAL A 710 14.95 -3.15 9.76
CA VAL A 710 15.64 -1.87 9.95
C VAL A 710 17.11 -2.09 10.31
N LEU A 711 17.97 -1.35 9.62
CA LEU A 711 19.43 -1.31 9.81
C LEU A 711 19.88 0.14 10.05
N SER A 712 20.91 0.34 10.86
CA SER A 712 21.44 1.66 11.18
C SER A 712 22.46 2.16 10.15
N ASN A 713 22.86 3.44 10.29
CA ASN A 713 23.99 4.01 9.53
C ASN A 713 25.33 3.31 9.77
N LYS A 714 25.44 2.47 10.81
CA LYS A 714 26.64 1.64 11.04
C LYS A 714 26.79 0.58 9.95
N CYS A 715 25.70 0.13 9.33
CA CYS A 715 25.67 -1.06 8.49
C CYS A 715 26.36 -0.90 7.12
N PHE A 716 26.90 0.28 6.80
CA PHE A 716 27.65 0.50 5.57
C PHE A 716 29.11 0.08 5.64
N ASP A 717 29.59 -0.46 4.53
CA ASP A 717 31.01 -0.56 4.20
C ASP A 717 31.51 0.71 3.47
N PRO A 718 32.81 0.77 3.11
CA PRO A 718 33.35 1.88 2.32
C PRO A 718 32.71 2.05 0.93
N ASN A 719 31.99 1.04 0.42
CA ASN A 719 31.29 1.06 -0.86
C ASN A 719 29.81 1.46 -0.73
N LYS A 720 29.35 1.80 0.47
CA LYS A 720 27.92 2.07 0.77
C LYS A 720 27.01 0.87 0.49
N VAL A 721 27.53 -0.33 0.72
CA VAL A 721 26.80 -1.60 0.66
C VAL A 721 26.54 -2.09 2.08
N ILE A 722 25.38 -2.72 2.31
CA ILE A 722 25.02 -3.34 3.60
C ILE A 722 25.76 -4.67 3.82
N ASN A 723 27.09 -4.64 3.79
CA ASN A 723 27.92 -5.80 4.08
C ASN A 723 29.33 -5.39 4.51
N LYS A 724 29.78 -5.76 5.71
CA LYS A 724 31.17 -5.55 6.11
C LYS A 724 32.00 -6.81 5.93
N GLU A 725 33.06 -6.70 5.12
CA GLU A 725 34.01 -7.80 4.90
C GLU A 725 34.52 -8.39 6.22
N ASN A 726 34.56 -9.73 6.27
CA ASN A 726 34.98 -10.62 7.36
C ASN A 726 33.96 -11.08 8.42
N ASN A 727 32.69 -10.63 8.50
CA ASN A 727 31.67 -11.20 9.41
C ASN A 727 30.21 -10.89 8.98
N MET A 728 29.26 -11.74 9.39
CA MET A 728 27.81 -11.63 9.10
C MET A 728 27.23 -10.27 9.57
N ASN A 729 26.45 -9.61 8.69
CA ASN A 729 25.66 -8.39 8.97
C ASN A 729 26.48 -7.12 9.27
N CYS A 730 25.87 -6.15 9.96
CA CYS A 730 26.45 -4.85 10.33
C CYS A 730 27.58 -4.94 11.39
N ASN A 731 28.16 -6.12 11.64
CA ASN A 731 29.16 -6.36 12.67
C ASN A 731 30.46 -5.62 12.34
N ASP A 732 30.96 -4.81 13.29
CA ASP A 732 32.18 -4.00 13.13
C ASP A 732 33.45 -4.65 13.69
N SER A 733 33.35 -5.85 14.27
CA SER A 733 34.51 -6.54 14.82
C SER A 733 35.23 -7.35 13.74
N THR A 734 36.47 -6.97 13.45
CA THR A 734 37.43 -7.70 12.59
C THR A 734 37.89 -9.04 13.21
N LYS A 735 37.32 -9.42 14.36
CA LYS A 735 37.61 -10.66 15.09
C LYS A 735 36.35 -11.13 15.84
N ASN A 736 35.75 -12.24 15.40
CA ASN A 736 35.16 -13.31 16.22
C ASN A 736 33.92 -13.95 15.59
N ASN A 737 34.07 -15.18 15.10
CA ASN A 737 33.66 -16.47 15.68
C ASN A 737 32.62 -16.53 16.85
N ASN A 738 32.23 -15.42 17.48
CA ASN A 738 31.48 -15.40 18.76
C ASN A 738 30.01 -15.00 18.61
N ASN A 739 29.50 -14.79 17.40
CA ASN A 739 28.09 -14.45 17.17
C ASN A 739 27.61 -13.18 17.92
N SER A 740 28.47 -12.17 18.14
CA SER A 740 28.07 -10.91 18.76
C SER A 740 27.49 -9.95 17.72
N LEU A 741 26.39 -9.27 18.07
CA LEU A 741 25.75 -8.25 17.24
C LEU A 741 26.65 -7.02 17.03
N GLY A 742 26.58 -6.42 15.84
CA GLY A 742 27.13 -5.09 15.60
C GLY A 742 26.38 -4.03 16.41
N ASN A 743 27.08 -3.02 16.94
CA ASN A 743 26.45 -1.90 17.62
C ASN A 743 25.79 -0.96 16.60
N ALA A 744 24.51 -0.66 16.80
CA ALA A 744 23.79 0.29 15.97
C ALA A 744 24.27 1.74 16.21
N LEU A 745 23.96 2.61 15.26
CA LEU A 745 24.02 4.06 15.42
C LEU A 745 22.62 4.65 15.53
N GLN A 746 22.54 5.86 16.07
CA GLN A 746 21.30 6.63 16.05
C GLN A 746 20.79 6.74 14.61
N THR A 747 19.50 6.49 14.44
CA THR A 747 18.81 6.53 13.15
C THR A 747 17.48 7.26 13.28
N VAL A 748 17.13 8.05 12.27
CA VAL A 748 15.87 8.80 12.18
C VAL A 748 15.13 8.46 10.88
N MET A 749 13.87 8.11 11.00
CA MET A 749 13.03 7.70 9.87
C MET A 749 11.69 8.43 9.90
N ASN A 750 11.30 9.06 8.79
CA ASN A 750 9.97 9.65 8.59
C ASN A 750 9.26 8.95 7.43
N VAL A 751 8.45 7.93 7.71
CA VAL A 751 7.88 7.05 6.67
C VAL A 751 6.72 6.23 7.24
N ALA A 752 5.64 6.08 6.48
CA ALA A 752 4.57 5.14 6.81
C ALA A 752 4.97 3.71 6.45
N PHE A 753 4.67 2.74 7.31
CA PHE A 753 4.97 1.34 7.07
C PHE A 753 3.70 0.52 6.94
N LEU A 754 3.66 -0.34 5.93
CA LEU A 754 2.75 -1.47 5.85
C LEU A 754 3.53 -2.77 5.68
N ALA A 755 3.43 -3.67 6.64
CA ALA A 755 4.16 -4.92 6.60
C ALA A 755 3.47 -6.02 7.42
N GLY A 756 3.76 -7.26 7.06
CA GLY A 756 3.34 -8.40 7.83
C GLY A 756 4.01 -8.42 9.21
N ASN A 757 3.23 -8.68 10.25
CA ASN A 757 3.73 -8.90 11.60
C ASN A 757 3.37 -10.31 12.07
N ASP A 758 4.28 -10.98 12.78
CA ASP A 758 4.00 -12.34 13.26
C ASP A 758 2.91 -12.31 14.34
N GLU A 759 2.16 -13.39 14.52
CA GLU A 759 1.21 -13.56 15.61
C GLU A 759 1.83 -14.29 16.81
N THR A 760 1.43 -13.92 18.03
CA THR A 760 1.74 -14.69 19.24
C THR A 760 1.03 -16.06 19.20
N LYS A 761 1.80 -17.15 19.29
CA LYS A 761 1.29 -18.53 19.23
C LYS A 761 1.63 -19.28 20.50
N GLY A 762 0.62 -19.71 21.26
CA GLY A 762 0.81 -20.43 22.51
C GLY A 762 1.65 -19.62 23.51
N SER A 763 2.74 -20.20 24.03
CA SER A 763 3.65 -19.52 24.96
C SER A 763 4.72 -18.65 24.28
N GLN A 764 4.66 -18.49 22.96
CA GLN A 764 5.66 -17.78 22.18
C GLN A 764 5.14 -16.40 21.77
N TYR A 765 5.54 -15.39 22.54
CA TYR A 765 5.29 -13.98 22.24
C TYR A 765 5.97 -13.59 20.90
N ASN A 766 5.31 -12.75 20.10
CA ASN A 766 5.80 -12.24 18.82
C ASN A 766 6.67 -10.97 18.95
N GLY A 767 6.73 -10.36 20.13
CA GLY A 767 7.42 -9.10 20.37
C GLY A 767 6.57 -7.84 20.13
N GLY A 768 5.27 -7.99 19.83
CA GLY A 768 4.31 -6.89 19.72
C GLY A 768 4.64 -5.82 18.69
N LEU A 769 4.01 -4.65 18.83
CA LEU A 769 4.29 -3.45 18.06
C LEU A 769 5.75 -3.04 18.21
N GLU A 770 6.33 -3.24 19.40
CA GLU A 770 7.69 -2.85 19.71
C GLU A 770 8.78 -3.65 18.95
N ASN A 771 8.36 -4.69 18.22
CA ASN A 771 9.13 -5.53 17.31
C ASN A 771 8.58 -5.54 15.86
N TYR A 772 7.62 -4.67 15.54
CA TYR A 772 7.08 -4.52 14.18
C TYR A 772 8.21 -4.30 13.16
N PRO A 773 9.09 -3.28 13.29
CA PRO A 773 10.32 -3.25 12.52
C PRO A 773 11.28 -4.29 13.09
N ARG A 774 11.69 -5.24 12.25
CA ARG A 774 12.64 -6.29 12.64
C ARG A 774 14.05 -5.72 12.70
N LEU A 775 14.72 -5.87 13.83
CA LEU A 775 16.07 -5.32 14.06
C LEU A 775 17.14 -6.41 13.97
N HIS A 776 18.32 -6.04 13.47
CA HIS A 776 19.46 -6.96 13.23
C HIS A 776 20.77 -6.49 13.88
N GLU A 777 20.69 -5.53 14.80
CA GLU A 777 21.83 -4.89 15.47
C GLU A 777 21.58 -4.77 16.98
N SER A 778 22.62 -4.46 17.74
CA SER A 778 22.50 -4.09 19.14
C SER A 778 22.19 -2.59 19.26
N TRP A 779 20.97 -2.25 19.64
CA TRP A 779 20.52 -0.86 19.82
C TRP A 779 20.50 -0.41 21.29
N SER A 780 21.14 -1.16 22.19
CA SER A 780 21.11 -0.85 23.63
C SER A 780 21.62 0.56 23.91
N GLY A 781 20.75 1.42 24.47
CA GLY A 781 21.05 2.83 24.75
C GLY A 781 21.07 3.75 23.53
N ILE A 782 20.80 3.23 22.33
CA ILE A 782 20.81 3.96 21.06
C ILE A 782 19.38 4.31 20.63
N PRO A 783 19.08 5.58 20.34
CA PRO A 783 17.74 5.97 19.90
C PRO A 783 17.48 5.60 18.43
N LEU A 784 16.35 4.93 18.21
CA LEU A 784 15.69 4.85 16.90
C LEU A 784 14.51 5.82 16.94
N ARG A 785 14.62 6.94 16.21
CA ARG A 785 13.56 7.92 16.11
C ARG A 785 12.71 7.63 14.89
N TYR A 786 11.42 7.49 15.10
CA TYR A 786 10.47 7.14 14.04
C TYR A 786 9.28 8.11 14.08
N ARG A 787 8.95 8.70 12.93
CA ARG A 787 7.66 9.33 12.67
C ARG A 787 6.98 8.59 11.53
N GLY A 788 5.75 8.15 11.73
CA GLY A 788 5.00 7.51 10.66
C GLY A 788 3.72 6.86 11.16
N SER A 789 3.38 5.75 10.51
CA SER A 789 2.20 4.94 10.80
C SER A 789 2.61 3.47 10.70
N PHE A 790 2.26 2.65 11.68
CA PHE A 790 2.44 1.20 11.61
C PHE A 790 1.14 0.52 11.18
N VAL A 791 1.13 -0.15 10.02
CA VAL A 791 -0.06 -0.84 9.51
C VAL A 791 0.26 -2.32 9.25
N SER A 792 -0.46 -3.23 9.90
CA SER A 792 -0.35 -4.66 9.63
C SER A 792 -1.67 -5.24 9.15
N LEU A 793 -1.67 -5.83 7.96
CA LEU A 793 -2.86 -6.45 7.35
C LEU A 793 -2.80 -7.98 7.33
N GLY A 794 -1.84 -8.57 8.05
CA GLY A 794 -1.68 -10.02 8.15
C GLY A 794 -0.26 -10.42 8.59
N THR A 795 0.01 -11.73 8.57
CA THR A 795 1.34 -12.28 8.81
C THR A 795 2.21 -12.27 7.56
N PRO A 796 3.55 -12.16 7.68
CA PRO A 796 4.44 -12.26 6.53
C PRO A 796 4.43 -13.66 5.92
N ASN A 797 4.43 -13.70 4.59
CA ASN A 797 4.42 -14.91 3.77
C ASN A 797 5.82 -15.47 3.54
N HIS A 798 6.87 -14.65 3.52
CA HIS A 798 8.20 -15.05 3.04
C HIS A 798 9.29 -15.05 4.11
N VAL A 799 9.42 -13.96 4.86
CA VAL A 799 10.39 -13.82 5.95
C VAL A 799 9.58 -13.75 7.23
N ASN A 800 9.35 -14.90 7.86
CA ASN A 800 8.41 -15.09 8.97
C ASN A 800 9.03 -15.82 10.17
N GLY A 801 10.36 -15.74 10.29
CA GLY A 801 11.08 -16.28 11.43
C GLY A 801 10.52 -15.74 12.74
N LYS A 802 10.37 -16.63 13.71
CA LYS A 802 9.80 -16.31 15.02
C LYS A 802 10.63 -15.26 15.75
N TRP A 803 9.98 -14.47 16.60
CA TRP A 803 10.71 -13.57 17.49
C TRP A 803 11.56 -14.36 18.51
N PRO A 804 12.88 -14.12 18.58
CA PRO A 804 13.78 -14.81 19.52
C PRO A 804 13.75 -14.26 20.96
N GLY A 805 13.04 -13.14 21.19
CA GLY A 805 13.22 -12.31 22.37
C GLY A 805 14.33 -11.28 22.20
N THR A 806 14.52 -10.42 23.21
CA THR A 806 15.64 -9.46 23.28
C THR A 806 16.91 -10.10 23.82
N GLY A 807 18.06 -9.75 23.24
CA GLY A 807 19.39 -10.19 23.66
C GLY A 807 20.00 -11.28 22.77
N GLY A 808 21.15 -11.80 23.19
CA GLY A 808 21.84 -12.87 22.48
C GLY A 808 22.39 -12.43 21.10
N LYS A 809 22.05 -13.18 20.05
CA LYS A 809 22.58 -13.03 18.69
C LYS A 809 21.65 -12.25 17.74
N PHE A 810 20.55 -11.67 18.22
CA PHE A 810 19.45 -11.21 17.34
C PHE A 810 19.29 -9.70 17.32
N TYR A 811 18.87 -9.10 18.42
CA TYR A 811 18.93 -7.65 18.62
C TYR A 811 18.88 -7.29 20.12
N ASN A 812 19.26 -6.05 20.43
CA ASN A 812 18.88 -5.39 21.68
C ASN A 812 17.98 -4.21 21.34
N ALA A 813 16.93 -3.99 22.14
CA ALA A 813 15.93 -2.96 21.85
C ALA A 813 16.53 -1.53 21.87
N PRO A 814 16.09 -0.64 20.96
CA PRO A 814 16.49 0.75 20.94
C PRO A 814 15.78 1.54 22.05
N ASN A 815 16.29 2.74 22.32
CA ASN A 815 15.46 3.77 22.92
C ASN A 815 14.40 4.20 21.88
N ARG A 816 13.17 3.72 22.03
CA ARG A 816 12.07 3.97 21.08
C ARG A 816 11.54 5.39 21.25
N GLN A 817 11.89 6.25 20.31
CA GLN A 817 11.29 7.59 20.18
C GLN A 817 10.37 7.56 18.96
N TRP A 818 9.35 6.72 19.06
CA TRP A 818 8.39 6.44 18.00
C TRP A 818 7.14 7.25 18.25
N ASP A 819 6.67 7.91 17.21
CA ASP A 819 5.49 8.74 17.32
C ASP A 819 4.78 8.78 15.96
N TYR A 820 3.50 9.13 15.98
CA TYR A 820 2.73 9.25 14.75
C TYR A 820 3.15 10.50 13.97
N ASP A 821 3.02 10.40 12.65
CA ASP A 821 3.22 11.53 11.76
C ASP A 821 1.92 12.30 11.54
N THR A 822 1.72 13.35 12.34
CA THR A 822 0.52 14.18 12.29
C THR A 822 0.29 14.87 10.94
N GLU A 823 1.28 14.91 10.04
CA GLU A 823 1.07 15.45 8.70
C GLU A 823 0.15 14.57 7.87
N PHE A 824 0.05 13.26 8.16
CA PHE A 824 -0.89 12.35 7.50
C PHE A 824 -2.36 12.66 7.82
N ASN A 825 -2.65 13.55 8.77
CA ASN A 825 -4.00 14.09 8.99
C ASN A 825 -4.43 15.09 7.91
N ASP A 826 -3.53 15.53 7.05
CA ASP A 826 -3.86 16.24 5.82
C ASP A 826 -3.78 15.26 4.66
N ALA A 827 -4.90 15.07 3.95
CA ALA A 827 -4.98 14.16 2.80
C ALA A 827 -3.92 14.46 1.74
N LYS A 828 -3.48 15.71 1.64
CA LYS A 828 -2.41 16.16 0.75
C LYS A 828 -1.04 15.57 1.11
N ASN A 829 -0.75 15.29 2.37
CA ASN A 829 0.55 14.73 2.77
C ASN A 829 0.53 13.20 2.89
N LEU A 830 -0.50 12.54 2.37
CA LEU A 830 -0.53 11.09 2.32
C LEU A 830 0.41 10.58 1.21
N PRO A 831 1.17 9.50 1.47
CA PRO A 831 1.99 8.85 0.44
C PRO A 831 1.17 8.41 -0.79
N PRO A 832 1.79 8.33 -1.98
CA PRO A 832 1.17 7.79 -3.19
C PRO A 832 0.50 6.44 -2.94
N LEU A 833 -0.68 6.22 -3.53
CA LEU A 833 -1.47 4.99 -3.35
C LEU A 833 -1.71 4.58 -1.88
N THR A 834 -1.78 5.52 -0.93
CA THR A 834 -2.03 5.19 0.49
C THR A 834 -3.22 4.23 0.63
N PRO A 835 -3.02 3.07 1.28
CA PRO A 835 -4.04 2.04 1.39
C PRO A 835 -5.20 2.52 2.26
N ARG A 836 -6.41 2.08 1.95
CA ARG A 836 -7.65 2.53 2.58
C ARG A 836 -8.46 1.33 3.06
N PHE A 837 -9.19 1.51 4.15
CA PHE A 837 -10.25 0.58 4.53
C PHE A 837 -11.61 1.13 4.10
N SER A 838 -12.56 0.22 3.87
CA SER A 838 -13.95 0.55 3.56
C SER A 838 -14.82 0.40 4.81
N ALA A 839 -15.58 1.44 5.13
CA ALA A 839 -16.63 1.41 6.14
C ALA A 839 -17.98 1.69 5.48
N MET A 840 -18.88 0.71 5.52
CA MET A 840 -20.24 0.84 5.01
C MET A 840 -21.17 1.35 6.12
N LYS A 841 -22.05 2.29 5.79
CA LYS A 841 -23.11 2.78 6.67
C LYS A 841 -24.43 2.79 5.92
N GLN A 842 -25.44 2.16 6.50
CA GLN A 842 -26.81 2.30 6.03
C GLN A 842 -27.36 3.69 6.42
N GLU A 843 -27.86 4.44 5.45
CA GLU A 843 -28.42 5.78 5.65
C GLU A 843 -29.94 5.72 5.82
N SER A 844 -30.63 4.98 4.96
CA SER A 844 -32.08 4.87 5.00
C SER A 844 -32.56 3.52 4.49
N PHE A 845 -33.75 3.13 4.94
CA PHE A 845 -34.47 1.96 4.44
C PHE A 845 -35.92 2.39 4.18
N ILE A 846 -36.36 2.23 2.94
CA ILE A 846 -37.65 2.72 2.47
C ILE A 846 -38.43 1.54 1.90
N ARG A 847 -39.68 1.40 2.33
CA ARG A 847 -40.65 0.49 1.74
C ARG A 847 -41.68 1.29 0.96
N SER A 848 -41.81 1.00 -0.34
CA SER A 848 -42.91 1.54 -1.14
C SER A 848 -44.11 0.61 -1.07
N PHE A 849 -45.30 1.19 -0.92
CA PHE A 849 -46.58 0.48 -0.91
C PHE A 849 -47.40 0.72 -2.19
N ASP A 850 -46.92 1.56 -3.11
CA ASP A 850 -47.60 1.80 -4.38
C ASP A 850 -47.34 0.61 -5.31
N GLN A 851 -48.34 -0.27 -5.39
CA GLN A 851 -48.42 -1.47 -6.23
C GLN A 851 -48.93 -1.17 -7.64
#